data_AF-A0A250XIZ4-F1
#
_entry.id   AF-A0A250XIZ4-F1
#
_cell.length_a   1.000
_cell.length_b   1.000
_cell.length_c   1.000
_cell.angle_alpha   90.00
_cell.angle_beta   90.00
_cell.angle_gamma   90.00
#
_symmetry.space_group_name_H-M   'P 1'
#
loop_
_entity.id
_entity.type
_entity.pdbx_description
1 polymer ?
#
loop_
_entity_poly.entity_id
_entity_poly.type
_entity_poly.pdbx_seq_one_letter_code
_entity_poly.pdbx_strand_id
1 'polypeptide(L)'
;MLPSLLTADVKAAVTLVDLGVLSPALSDGAWLTPEDIKVAVESAAAASSTDSPKSQQLKLLSCQGAENHQKHVVLGAYGEVRLINALSGDCHRAPSCVNLGVEVFLPEGTAVHAPADCVVTAVHAEAGAISLSVEDSTQLEIRLSGIHASVGSVAAGLKIQAGAILGNVRQPSPGELLPSHLRLQVVAVPCHHAAVPCSCPVSASLAWLIMCPNPAPLLGLEASTVQHIHSLHLLSAAALKMKSWSKDDITPGDDLKPVGDALMSRYQSVPRVQEHYFRHPPQIERGWGAHLFDTEGRAYLDVVNNVAVIGHSHPAVTEAATSQLKLLNTNSRFVYEKLGSFAQQIVATMPPGSGLDQVFLVNSGSEATDLAMRLARTYTGRRDVICLEGAYHGITTASDEVSTTLNDNPRSRETRPPWIHLVPMPNMYRGAWTGDDAGSRYADKVRDKVQELQSADKLAHPWYGEPSNRGPAAFIAEPLSGNAGGVELPPGYLSQAYAAVRAAGGVCIADEVQVGYGRLGGTFWGFMEHGVTPDILTMAKAAGNGYPLGFVVTTKAIAEAMALDGSFFSSAGGGPVSCAVGSAVLSTVIKEELQANAEKVGAHLRTRLLELAKAHPQSVGFIHGHGLYMGVEIIEDAASKRPGTAQARAINDRLLELGVVCHATGDYSNVLKDDLLNGNFTVYETLKFTADLRLDRKLPASTMLALLNQVLSQMGLLHASNTIVGTPLKKGISGGERKRLCVAIELLMKSQLIFLDEPTSGLDSVNDLSLCTSLHHLSTSCTIVNTIHQPQAKIFALFDQLILLRSGSMVYMGRADAAATYFAAKGFP
;
A
#
# COMPACT_ATOMS: atom_id res chain seq x y z
N MET A 1 -6.25 -23.68 8.88
CA MET A 1 -5.77 -24.64 9.90
C MET A 1 -6.28 -24.38 11.34
N LEU A 2 -7.24 -23.49 11.60
CA LEU A 2 -7.78 -23.31 12.96
C LEU A 2 -9.03 -24.13 13.37
N PRO A 3 -9.87 -24.70 12.48
CA PRO A 3 -11.10 -25.38 12.95
C PRO A 3 -10.89 -26.72 13.65
N SER A 4 -9.73 -27.38 13.48
CA SER A 4 -9.45 -28.72 14.02
C SER A 4 -8.66 -28.72 15.33
N LEU A 5 -8.11 -27.57 15.74
CA LEU A 5 -7.45 -27.39 17.04
C LEU A 5 -8.43 -26.97 18.15
N LEU A 6 -9.67 -26.65 17.78
CA LEU A 6 -10.74 -26.40 18.74
C LEU A 6 -11.46 -27.72 19.03
N THR A 7 -11.13 -28.36 20.16
CA THR A 7 -11.91 -29.48 20.69
C THR A 7 -13.37 -29.03 20.90
N ALA A 8 -14.32 -29.97 21.06
CA ALA A 8 -15.70 -29.61 21.39
C ALA A 8 -15.78 -28.69 22.63
N ASP A 9 -14.82 -28.83 23.55
CA ASP A 9 -14.66 -28.01 24.74
C ASP A 9 -14.10 -26.61 24.44
N VAL A 10 -13.13 -26.46 23.53
CA VAL A 10 -12.59 -25.15 23.14
C VAL A 10 -13.59 -24.39 22.23
N LYS A 11 -14.43 -25.11 21.48
CA LYS A 11 -15.58 -24.55 20.75
C LYS A 11 -16.66 -23.98 21.68
N ALA A 12 -16.75 -24.47 22.91
CA ALA A 12 -17.60 -23.89 23.96
C ALA A 12 -16.94 -22.69 24.68
N ALA A 13 -15.61 -22.50 24.51
CA ALA A 13 -14.79 -21.60 25.31
C ALA A 13 -14.33 -20.30 24.61
N VAL A 14 -14.88 -19.93 23.45
CA VAL A 14 -14.46 -18.74 22.65
C VAL A 14 -14.91 -17.41 23.28
N THR A 15 -15.17 -17.39 24.58
CA THR A 15 -15.20 -16.16 25.41
C THR A 15 -14.81 -16.43 26.88
N LEU A 16 -14.23 -17.60 27.20
CA LEU A 16 -14.39 -18.21 28.54
C LEU A 16 -13.16 -19.00 29.00
N VAL A 17 -11.94 -18.49 28.84
CA VAL A 17 -10.89 -18.89 29.79
C VAL A 17 -11.02 -17.94 30.98
N ASP A 18 -11.91 -18.31 31.90
CA ASP A 18 -11.96 -17.68 33.21
C ASP A 18 -10.66 -18.05 33.94
N LEU A 19 -9.76 -17.08 34.09
CA LEU A 19 -8.51 -17.28 34.83
C LEU A 19 -8.78 -17.72 36.28
N GLY A 20 -9.95 -17.37 36.85
CA GLY A 20 -10.42 -17.84 38.15
C GLY A 20 -10.78 -19.33 38.19
N VAL A 21 -11.09 -19.96 37.05
CA VAL A 21 -11.33 -21.41 36.94
C VAL A 21 -10.01 -22.19 36.84
N LEU A 22 -8.94 -21.58 36.32
CA LEU A 22 -7.65 -22.24 36.13
C LEU A 22 -6.70 -22.13 37.34
N SER A 23 -6.91 -21.17 38.26
CA SER A 23 -6.33 -21.17 39.61
C SER A 23 -7.06 -20.18 40.55
N PRO A 24 -7.64 -20.63 41.68
CA PRO A 24 -8.21 -19.75 42.71
C PRO A 24 -7.19 -18.80 43.35
N ALA A 25 -5.89 -19.12 43.30
CA ALA A 25 -4.83 -18.24 43.80
C ALA A 25 -4.64 -16.98 42.94
N LEU A 26 -5.07 -17.02 41.67
CA LEU A 26 -4.95 -15.91 40.71
C LEU A 26 -6.13 -14.93 40.79
N SER A 27 -7.27 -15.31 41.38
CA SER A 27 -8.45 -14.44 41.51
C SER A 27 -8.36 -13.46 42.70
N ASP A 28 -7.51 -13.75 43.69
CA ASP A 28 -7.44 -13.00 44.95
C ASP A 28 -6.20 -12.08 45.09
N GLY A 29 -5.25 -12.12 44.15
CA GLY A 29 -3.88 -11.59 44.35
C GLY A 29 -3.46 -10.42 43.45
N ALA A 30 -3.59 -9.19 43.94
CA ALA A 30 -2.93 -8.02 43.35
C ALA A 30 -1.43 -8.02 43.73
N TRP A 31 -0.55 -8.12 42.72
CA TRP A 31 0.92 -8.19 42.85
C TRP A 31 1.64 -6.86 42.52
N LEU A 32 0.84 -5.83 42.25
CA LEU A 32 1.18 -4.42 42.44
C LEU A 32 0.30 -3.96 43.62
N THR A 33 0.78 -3.10 44.53
CA THR A 33 0.01 -2.86 45.75
C THR A 33 -1.36 -2.28 45.41
N PRO A 34 -2.42 -2.58 46.17
CA PRO A 34 -3.75 -2.01 45.94
C PRO A 34 -3.78 -0.48 45.92
N GLU A 35 -2.79 0.21 46.47
CA GLU A 35 -2.65 1.66 46.42
C GLU A 35 -2.02 2.15 45.09
N ASP A 36 -1.19 1.35 44.43
CA ASP A 36 -0.54 1.67 43.14
C ASP A 36 -1.52 1.59 41.96
N ILE A 37 -2.49 0.67 41.99
CA ILE A 37 -3.51 0.48 40.92
C ILE A 37 -4.81 1.27 41.20
N LYS A 38 -5.18 1.50 42.47
CA LYS A 38 -6.44 2.18 42.83
C LYS A 38 -6.50 3.63 42.37
N VAL A 39 -5.36 4.29 42.17
CA VAL A 39 -5.33 5.69 41.74
C VAL A 39 -5.20 5.71 40.21
N ALA A 40 -6.36 5.83 39.56
CA ALA A 40 -6.56 6.27 38.18
C ALA A 40 -6.14 5.32 37.03
N VAL A 41 -6.97 4.30 36.79
CA VAL A 41 -6.96 3.54 35.54
C VAL A 41 -7.58 4.39 34.42
N GLU A 42 -6.76 4.87 33.50
CA GLU A 42 -7.20 5.44 32.22
C GLU A 42 -6.79 4.51 31.06
N SER A 43 -7.74 4.23 30.17
CA SER A 43 -7.50 3.42 28.97
C SER A 43 -7.05 4.32 27.83
N ALA A 44 -5.91 3.98 27.21
CA ALA A 44 -5.43 4.67 26.00
C ALA A 44 -6.41 4.58 24.81
N ALA A 45 -7.42 3.71 24.88
CA ALA A 45 -8.42 3.52 23.83
C ALA A 45 -9.47 4.66 23.71
N ALA A 46 -9.51 5.61 24.64
CA ALA A 46 -10.62 6.58 24.76
C ALA A 46 -10.39 7.96 24.09
N ALA A 47 -9.23 8.23 23.47
CA ALA A 47 -8.92 9.58 22.98
C ALA A 47 -9.10 9.75 21.46
N SER A 48 -9.95 10.72 21.08
CA SER A 48 -10.11 11.17 19.69
C SER A 48 -9.22 12.38 19.36
N SER A 49 -8.68 12.36 18.12
CA SER A 49 -8.28 13.50 17.27
C SER A 49 -6.80 13.93 17.17
N THR A 50 -6.36 13.96 15.89
CA THR A 50 -5.44 14.87 15.16
C THR A 50 -4.04 15.19 15.70
N ASP A 51 -3.06 14.34 15.37
CA ASP A 51 -1.68 14.62 14.90
C ASP A 51 -0.93 13.29 14.66
N SER A 52 0.28 13.29 14.08
CA SER A 52 0.84 12.10 13.39
C SER A 52 0.72 10.76 14.16
N PRO A 53 0.45 9.63 13.49
CA PRO A 53 0.11 8.34 14.11
C PRO A 53 1.17 7.80 15.08
N LYS A 54 2.46 7.97 14.72
CA LYS A 54 3.59 7.55 15.54
C LYS A 54 3.73 8.46 16.77
N SER A 55 3.53 9.77 16.58
CA SER A 55 3.59 10.75 17.67
C SER A 55 2.36 10.76 18.57
N GLN A 56 1.18 10.33 18.11
CA GLN A 56 -0.04 10.24 18.93
C GLN A 56 0.01 9.06 19.88
N GLN A 57 0.40 7.88 19.38
CA GLN A 57 0.57 6.70 20.24
C GLN A 57 1.72 6.94 21.24
N LEU A 58 2.81 7.58 20.80
CA LEU A 58 3.89 8.00 21.69
C LEU A 58 3.50 9.12 22.66
N LYS A 59 2.74 10.13 22.23
CA LYS A 59 2.23 11.22 23.09
C LYS A 59 1.16 10.75 24.06
N LEU A 60 0.28 9.82 23.72
CA LEU A 60 -0.65 9.24 24.71
C LEU A 60 0.12 8.45 25.78
N LEU A 61 1.11 7.67 25.34
CA LEU A 61 1.96 6.88 26.23
C LEU A 61 2.95 7.75 27.03
N SER A 62 3.32 8.95 26.54
CA SER A 62 4.24 9.87 27.21
C SER A 62 3.56 11.03 27.97
N CYS A 63 2.45 11.57 27.49
CA CYS A 63 1.84 12.81 28.00
C CYS A 63 0.88 12.62 29.18
N GLN A 64 0.53 11.39 29.57
CA GLN A 64 -0.23 11.16 30.81
C GLN A 64 0.61 10.56 31.95
N GLY A 65 1.85 10.12 31.68
CA GLY A 65 2.73 9.52 32.70
C GLY A 65 3.96 10.34 33.11
N ALA A 66 4.49 11.21 32.22
CA ALA A 66 5.86 11.72 32.41
C ALA A 66 5.98 13.16 32.94
N GLU A 67 5.02 14.06 32.71
CA GLU A 67 5.15 15.47 33.16
C GLU A 67 4.45 15.79 34.49
N ASN A 68 3.62 14.89 35.03
CA ASN A 68 3.06 15.01 36.39
C ASN A 68 3.39 13.76 37.21
N HIS A 69 4.39 13.87 38.07
CA HIS A 69 4.84 12.81 38.95
C HIS A 69 3.72 12.17 39.82
N GLN A 70 3.88 10.85 40.04
CA GLN A 70 3.51 10.07 41.24
C GLN A 70 2.09 9.51 41.45
N LYS A 71 1.11 9.61 40.51
CA LYS A 71 -0.27 9.17 40.83
C LYS A 71 -1.12 8.44 39.77
N HIS A 72 -0.61 8.11 38.58
CA HIS A 72 -1.46 7.53 37.52
C HIS A 72 -0.76 6.36 36.80
N VAL A 73 -1.43 5.20 36.69
CA VAL A 73 -1.00 4.04 35.91
C VAL A 73 -1.77 4.01 34.59
N VAL A 74 -1.06 4.04 33.46
CA VAL A 74 -1.68 3.95 32.12
C VAL A 74 -1.60 2.51 31.63
N LEU A 75 -2.71 2.01 31.06
CA LEU A 75 -2.79 0.65 30.53
C LEU A 75 -2.91 0.63 28.99
N GLY A 76 -2.09 -0.19 28.36
CA GLY A 76 -2.21 -0.56 26.95
C GLY A 76 -3.13 -1.76 26.76
N ALA A 77 -3.99 -1.73 25.73
CA ALA A 77 -5.06 -2.70 25.59
C ALA A 77 -4.61 -4.05 24.99
N TYR A 78 -5.34 -5.09 25.39
CA TYR A 78 -5.21 -6.47 24.90
C TYR A 78 -5.97 -6.64 23.56
N GLY A 79 -5.28 -7.20 22.57
CA GLY A 79 -5.80 -7.36 21.20
C GLY A 79 -5.91 -6.05 20.42
N GLU A 80 -5.29 -4.98 20.92
CA GLU A 80 -5.19 -3.69 20.25
C GLU A 80 -4.23 -3.76 19.06
N VAL A 81 -4.62 -3.16 17.93
CA VAL A 81 -3.71 -2.96 16.78
C VAL A 81 -2.80 -1.76 17.06
N ARG A 82 -1.49 -2.02 17.15
CA ARG A 82 -0.46 -1.04 17.47
C ARG A 82 0.41 -0.72 16.29
N LEU A 83 0.29 0.52 15.84
CA LEU A 83 0.87 0.97 14.59
C LEU A 83 2.34 1.40 14.75
N ILE A 84 2.87 1.45 15.97
CA ILE A 84 4.31 1.59 16.26
C ILE A 84 5.16 0.49 15.60
N ASN A 85 4.58 -0.69 15.34
CA ASN A 85 5.23 -1.82 14.69
C ASN A 85 5.06 -1.85 13.16
N ALA A 86 4.34 -0.88 12.59
CA ALA A 86 4.21 -0.73 11.14
C ALA A 86 5.50 -0.14 10.56
N LEU A 87 6.43 -1.00 10.15
CA LEU A 87 7.68 -0.58 9.52
C LEU A 87 7.47 -0.33 8.02
N SER A 88 7.98 0.79 7.51
CA SER A 88 7.78 1.28 6.14
C SER A 88 8.62 0.57 5.06
N GLY A 89 9.14 -0.64 5.32
CA GLY A 89 10.16 -1.28 4.48
C GLY A 89 9.78 -2.60 3.81
N ASP A 90 8.72 -3.29 4.25
CA ASP A 90 8.32 -4.60 3.73
C ASP A 90 6.80 -4.63 3.47
N CYS A 91 6.36 -4.07 2.34
CA CYS A 91 4.95 -4.08 1.94
C CYS A 91 4.43 -5.49 1.59
N HIS A 92 5.34 -6.42 1.29
CA HIS A 92 5.04 -7.80 0.97
C HIS A 92 4.67 -8.65 2.20
N ARG A 93 4.96 -8.17 3.42
CA ARG A 93 4.60 -8.85 4.67
C ARG A 93 3.75 -7.95 5.57
N ALA A 94 2.66 -8.49 6.11
CA ALA A 94 1.86 -7.77 7.10
C ALA A 94 2.66 -7.63 8.42
N PRO A 95 2.73 -6.43 9.02
CA PRO A 95 3.46 -6.23 10.26
C PRO A 95 2.73 -6.86 11.45
N SER A 96 3.50 -7.15 12.50
CA SER A 96 2.94 -7.66 13.76
C SER A 96 2.45 -6.50 14.62
N CYS A 97 1.18 -6.14 14.46
CA CYS A 97 0.58 -4.98 15.11
C CYS A 97 -0.38 -5.36 16.25
N VAL A 98 -0.99 -6.55 16.26
CA VAL A 98 -1.95 -6.93 17.31
C VAL A 98 -1.20 -7.30 18.59
N ASN A 99 -1.42 -6.55 19.66
CA ASN A 99 -0.80 -6.76 20.96
C ASN A 99 -1.40 -7.99 21.68
N LEU A 100 -0.55 -8.92 22.11
CA LEU A 100 -0.97 -10.21 22.71
C LEU A 100 -0.85 -10.25 24.23
N GLY A 101 -0.83 -9.08 24.88
CA GLY A 101 -0.76 -8.91 26.32
C GLY A 101 -1.26 -7.53 26.73
N VAL A 102 -1.11 -7.18 28.00
CA VAL A 102 -1.38 -5.85 28.54
C VAL A 102 -0.06 -5.17 28.87
N GLU A 103 0.05 -3.88 28.55
CA GLU A 103 1.18 -3.07 29.01
C GLU A 103 0.73 -2.18 30.15
N VAL A 104 1.58 -2.09 31.16
CA VAL A 104 1.40 -1.28 32.36
C VAL A 104 2.54 -0.27 32.39
N PHE A 105 2.24 0.99 32.08
CA PHE A 105 3.24 2.06 32.06
C PHE A 105 3.51 2.52 33.49
N LEU A 106 4.73 2.28 33.96
CA LEU A 106 5.15 2.44 35.34
C LEU A 106 6.49 3.19 35.37
N PRO A 107 6.75 4.00 36.42
CA PRO A 107 8.08 4.56 36.64
C PRO A 107 9.16 3.49 36.66
N GLU A 108 10.36 3.86 36.23
CA GLU A 108 11.54 3.03 36.45
C GLU A 108 11.72 2.75 37.95
N GLY A 109 12.16 1.54 38.29
CA GLY A 109 12.47 1.18 39.66
C GLY A 109 11.26 0.68 40.46
N THR A 110 10.04 0.75 39.90
CA THR A 110 8.86 0.12 40.50
C THR A 110 9.09 -1.38 40.67
N ALA A 111 8.91 -1.87 41.89
CA ALA A 111 9.08 -3.28 42.23
C ALA A 111 7.98 -4.14 41.59
N VAL A 112 8.38 -5.29 41.05
CA VAL A 112 7.49 -6.27 40.42
C VAL A 112 7.48 -7.53 41.27
N HIS A 113 6.32 -7.95 41.74
CA HIS A 113 6.17 -9.09 42.64
C HIS A 113 5.62 -10.33 41.91
N ALA A 114 5.79 -11.51 42.50
CA ALA A 114 5.21 -12.74 41.97
C ALA A 114 3.68 -12.76 42.15
N PRO A 115 2.90 -13.01 41.09
CA PRO A 115 1.44 -12.99 41.14
C PRO A 115 0.82 -14.18 41.88
N ALA A 116 1.56 -15.28 41.99
CA ALA A 116 1.18 -16.50 42.71
C ALA A 116 2.46 -17.28 43.08
N ASP A 117 2.29 -18.35 43.84
CA ASP A 117 3.33 -19.37 43.98
C ASP A 117 3.66 -19.90 42.58
N CYS A 118 4.91 -19.73 42.16
CA CYS A 118 5.34 -20.00 40.80
C CYS A 118 6.76 -20.54 40.72
N VAL A 119 7.03 -21.25 39.63
CA VAL A 119 8.37 -21.71 39.27
C VAL A 119 8.86 -20.87 38.11
N VAL A 120 10.06 -20.32 38.23
CA VAL A 120 10.71 -19.59 37.14
C VAL A 120 11.05 -20.57 36.03
N THR A 121 10.43 -20.45 34.86
CA THR A 121 10.71 -21.33 33.73
C THR A 121 11.88 -20.83 32.90
N ALA A 122 12.02 -19.51 32.75
CA ALA A 122 13.13 -18.90 32.03
C ALA A 122 13.41 -17.46 32.49
N VAL A 123 14.68 -17.06 32.43
CA VAL A 123 15.12 -15.67 32.65
C VAL A 123 15.88 -15.21 31.41
N HIS A 124 15.38 -14.18 30.75
CA HIS A 124 15.99 -13.57 29.57
C HIS A 124 16.59 -12.23 29.96
N ALA A 125 17.75 -12.27 30.64
CA ALA A 125 18.39 -11.09 31.21
C ALA A 125 18.68 -9.99 30.17
N GLU A 126 19.17 -10.37 28.99
CA GLU A 126 19.46 -9.42 27.90
C GLU A 126 18.20 -8.78 27.29
N ALA A 127 17.06 -9.47 27.33
CA ALA A 127 15.78 -8.98 26.83
C ALA A 127 14.93 -8.30 27.93
N GLY A 128 15.40 -8.32 29.18
CA GLY A 128 14.67 -7.83 30.35
C GLY A 128 13.32 -8.53 30.53
N ALA A 129 13.29 -9.87 30.44
CA ALA A 129 12.07 -10.67 30.55
C ALA A 129 12.21 -11.91 31.44
N ILE A 130 11.11 -12.32 32.09
CA ILE A 130 11.01 -13.50 32.96
C ILE A 130 9.75 -14.28 32.60
N SER A 131 9.86 -15.60 32.53
CA SER A 131 8.72 -16.52 32.34
C SER A 131 8.51 -17.36 33.60
N LEU A 132 7.24 -17.52 33.99
CA LEU A 132 6.81 -18.15 35.23
C LEU A 132 5.72 -19.19 34.93
N SER A 133 5.79 -20.37 35.53
CA SER A 133 4.66 -21.32 35.59
C SER A 133 4.04 -21.27 36.97
N VAL A 134 2.72 -21.18 37.06
CA VAL A 134 2.01 -21.21 38.35
C VAL A 134 2.10 -22.63 38.95
N GLU A 135 2.46 -22.72 40.23
CA GLU A 135 2.53 -24.02 40.94
C GLU A 135 1.14 -24.69 40.93
N ASP A 136 1.09 -26.00 40.69
CA ASP A 136 -0.13 -26.80 40.45
C ASP A 136 -0.94 -26.52 39.17
N SER A 137 -0.46 -25.68 38.24
CA SER A 137 -1.03 -25.52 36.90
C SER A 137 -0.02 -25.86 35.79
N THR A 138 -0.23 -26.98 35.09
CA THR A 138 0.61 -27.37 33.94
C THR A 138 0.12 -26.75 32.62
N GLN A 139 -0.76 -25.75 32.66
CA GLN A 139 -1.45 -25.23 31.47
C GLN A 139 -1.25 -23.72 31.25
N LEU A 140 -0.60 -23.01 32.19
CA LEU A 140 -0.43 -21.56 32.08
C LEU A 140 1.03 -21.13 32.29
N GLU A 141 1.51 -20.29 31.39
CA GLU A 141 2.78 -19.57 31.54
C GLU A 141 2.51 -18.06 31.56
N ILE A 142 3.04 -17.38 32.58
CA ILE A 142 3.03 -15.93 32.71
C ILE A 142 4.37 -15.40 32.22
N ARG A 143 4.35 -14.50 31.24
CA ARG A 143 5.52 -13.85 30.67
C ARG A 143 5.51 -12.37 31.02
N LEU A 144 6.57 -11.92 31.67
CA LEU A 144 6.80 -10.54 32.07
C LEU A 144 7.99 -9.99 31.28
N SER A 145 7.84 -8.84 30.63
CA SER A 145 8.97 -8.15 29.98
C SER A 145 9.01 -6.66 30.33
N GLY A 146 10.19 -6.04 30.25
CA GLY A 146 10.41 -4.67 30.75
C GLY A 146 10.89 -4.63 32.20
N ILE A 147 11.49 -5.72 32.68
CA ILE A 147 11.99 -5.89 34.05
C ILE A 147 13.51 -6.07 34.06
N HIS A 148 14.20 -5.36 34.96
CA HIS A 148 15.55 -5.71 35.37
C HIS A 148 15.44 -6.72 36.53
N ALA A 149 15.69 -7.98 36.22
CA ALA A 149 15.73 -9.03 37.24
C ALA A 149 16.77 -8.66 38.31
N SER A 150 16.44 -8.85 39.58
CA SER A 150 17.45 -8.66 40.65
C SER A 150 18.58 -9.66 40.42
N VAL A 151 19.76 -9.14 40.03
CA VAL A 151 20.89 -9.95 39.57
C VAL A 151 21.32 -10.92 40.68
N GLY A 152 21.14 -12.22 40.44
CA GLY A 152 21.67 -13.30 41.27
C GLY A 152 20.68 -14.07 42.15
N SER A 153 19.43 -13.62 42.31
CA SER A 153 18.44 -14.29 43.18
C SER A 153 17.42 -15.14 42.42
N VAL A 154 17.12 -14.84 41.16
CA VAL A 154 16.09 -15.50 40.35
C VAL A 154 16.73 -16.31 39.23
N ALA A 155 16.64 -17.65 39.30
CA ALA A 155 17.17 -18.57 38.30
C ALA A 155 16.08 -19.55 37.83
N ALA A 156 16.22 -20.10 36.63
CA ALA A 156 15.30 -21.13 36.14
C ALA A 156 15.24 -22.31 37.13
N GLY A 157 14.03 -22.80 37.41
CA GLY A 157 13.74 -23.83 38.41
C GLY A 157 13.57 -23.32 39.84
N LEU A 158 13.78 -22.02 40.10
CA LEU A 158 13.52 -21.44 41.41
C LEU A 158 12.01 -21.39 41.69
N LYS A 159 11.61 -21.88 42.86
CA LYS A 159 10.27 -21.68 43.40
C LYS A 159 10.19 -20.33 44.10
N ILE A 160 9.18 -19.55 43.75
CA ILE A 160 8.95 -18.21 44.24
C ILE A 160 7.55 -18.17 44.84
N GLN A 161 7.46 -17.73 46.10
CA GLN A 161 6.16 -17.55 46.75
C GLN A 161 5.45 -16.30 46.25
N ALA A 162 4.12 -16.32 46.25
CA ALA A 162 3.29 -15.16 45.95
C ALA A 162 3.75 -13.93 46.74
N GLY A 163 3.84 -12.78 46.08
CA GLY A 163 4.27 -11.51 46.70
C GLY A 163 5.78 -11.32 46.84
N ALA A 164 6.62 -12.32 46.53
CA ALA A 164 8.08 -12.14 46.52
C ALA A 164 8.52 -11.22 45.36
N ILE A 165 9.59 -10.44 45.56
CA ILE A 165 10.10 -9.49 44.55
C ILE A 165 10.83 -10.26 43.44
N LEU A 166 10.40 -10.09 42.20
CA LEU A 166 11.02 -10.63 40.99
C LEU A 166 12.12 -9.71 40.45
N GLY A 167 11.93 -8.39 40.57
CA GLY A 167 12.83 -7.37 40.04
C GLY A 167 12.14 -6.01 39.96
N ASN A 168 12.70 -5.08 39.18
CA ASN A 168 12.15 -3.73 39.04
C ASN A 168 11.93 -3.35 37.56
N VAL A 169 10.96 -2.49 37.27
CA VAL A 169 10.74 -1.94 35.92
C VAL A 169 12.01 -1.23 35.43
N ARG A 170 12.45 -1.56 34.21
CA ARG A 170 13.68 -1.00 33.61
C ARG A 170 13.43 0.29 32.84
N GLN A 171 14.49 1.09 32.63
CA GLN A 171 14.45 2.13 31.60
C GLN A 171 14.39 1.54 30.19
N PRO A 172 13.75 2.24 29.23
CA PRO A 172 13.82 1.89 27.82
C PRO A 172 15.27 1.97 27.31
N SER A 173 15.68 0.99 26.52
CA SER A 173 17.01 0.98 25.90
C SER A 173 17.08 2.00 24.75
N PRO A 174 18.28 2.50 24.40
CA PRO A 174 18.44 3.40 23.25
C PRO A 174 17.84 2.79 21.97
N GLY A 175 16.84 3.46 21.39
CA GLY A 175 16.12 3.00 20.20
C GLY A 175 14.76 2.32 20.46
N GLU A 176 14.43 2.00 21.71
CA GLU A 176 13.06 1.63 22.08
C GLU A 176 12.15 2.86 22.03
N LEU A 177 10.99 2.70 21.38
CA LEU A 177 10.03 3.78 21.20
C LEU A 177 9.17 4.00 22.44
N LEU A 178 8.82 2.92 23.16
CA LEU A 178 7.93 3.00 24.31
C LEU A 178 8.67 3.50 25.57
N PRO A 179 8.02 4.31 26.43
CA PRO A 179 8.57 4.66 27.74
C PRO A 179 8.63 3.43 28.67
N SER A 180 9.22 3.60 29.87
CA SER A 180 9.30 2.54 30.89
C SER A 180 7.93 1.89 31.14
N HIS A 181 7.87 0.57 30.99
CA HIS A 181 6.63 -0.19 31.15
C HIS A 181 6.92 -1.65 31.50
N LEU A 182 5.94 -2.30 32.14
CA LEU A 182 5.86 -3.73 32.32
C LEU A 182 4.86 -4.30 31.31
N ARG A 183 5.24 -5.32 30.55
CA ARG A 183 4.31 -6.08 29.72
C ARG A 183 3.98 -7.39 30.40
N LEU A 184 2.70 -7.67 30.51
CA LEU A 184 2.12 -8.90 31.03
C LEU A 184 1.45 -9.67 29.88
N GLN A 185 1.90 -10.90 29.66
CA GLN A 185 1.29 -11.82 28.71
C GLN A 185 1.03 -13.16 29.42
N VAL A 186 -0.15 -13.72 29.20
CA VAL A 186 -0.50 -15.09 29.64
C VAL A 186 -0.52 -15.98 28.41
N VAL A 187 -0.02 -17.19 28.53
CA VAL A 187 -0.04 -18.20 27.47
C VAL A 187 -0.75 -19.45 27.99
N ALA A 188 -1.87 -19.83 27.36
CA ALA A 188 -2.75 -20.93 27.76
C ALA A 188 -2.24 -22.33 27.37
N VAL A 189 -1.05 -22.40 26.74
CA VAL A 189 -0.33 -23.65 26.48
C VAL A 189 1.13 -23.37 26.81
N PRO A 190 1.74 -24.01 27.83
CA PRO A 190 3.11 -23.71 28.23
C PRO A 190 4.08 -24.08 27.11
N CYS A 191 4.52 -23.06 26.39
CA CYS A 191 5.51 -23.19 25.33
C CYS A 191 6.88 -22.92 25.91
N HIS A 192 7.34 -23.76 26.85
CA HIS A 192 8.58 -23.57 27.63
C HIS A 192 9.84 -23.30 26.78
N HIS A 193 9.77 -23.55 25.46
CA HIS A 193 10.87 -23.37 24.50
C HIS A 193 10.45 -22.63 23.20
N ALA A 194 9.20 -22.20 23.03
CA ALA A 194 8.78 -21.48 21.81
C ALA A 194 8.80 -19.96 22.02
N ALA A 195 9.27 -19.23 21.01
CA ALA A 195 9.18 -17.79 20.93
C ALA A 195 7.71 -17.38 20.71
N VAL A 196 6.94 -17.28 21.80
CA VAL A 196 5.61 -16.65 21.76
C VAL A 196 5.82 -15.17 21.47
N PRO A 197 5.26 -14.64 20.38
CA PRO A 197 5.50 -13.27 20.02
C PRO A 197 4.67 -12.34 20.92
N CYS A 198 5.23 -11.16 21.21
CA CYS A 198 4.55 -10.14 21.99
C CYS A 198 3.42 -9.45 21.19
N SER A 199 3.47 -9.56 19.86
CA SER A 199 2.46 -9.06 18.93
C SER A 199 2.36 -9.95 17.69
N CYS A 200 1.27 -9.87 16.92
CA CYS A 200 1.11 -10.67 15.70
C CYS A 200 0.38 -9.89 14.58
N PRO A 201 0.42 -10.35 13.32
CA PRO A 201 -0.36 -9.76 12.25
C PRO A 201 -1.86 -9.97 12.46
N VAL A 202 -2.69 -9.04 11.96
CA VAL A 202 -4.16 -9.14 12.08
C VAL A 202 -4.70 -10.45 11.50
N SER A 203 -4.14 -10.92 10.39
CA SER A 203 -4.51 -12.21 9.77
C SER A 203 -4.29 -13.43 10.67
N ALA A 204 -3.40 -13.35 11.65
CA ALA A 204 -3.09 -14.42 12.62
C ALA A 204 -3.67 -14.14 14.02
N SER A 205 -4.25 -12.96 14.24
CA SER A 205 -4.68 -12.47 15.55
C SER A 205 -5.66 -13.38 16.25
N LEU A 206 -6.64 -13.94 15.54
CA LEU A 206 -7.62 -14.85 16.13
C LEU A 206 -6.94 -16.05 16.82
N ALA A 207 -5.94 -16.64 16.17
CA ALA A 207 -5.22 -17.80 16.72
C ALA A 207 -4.41 -17.40 17.96
N TRP A 208 -3.71 -16.27 17.87
CA TRP A 208 -2.85 -15.82 18.95
C TRP A 208 -3.61 -15.28 20.15
N LEU A 209 -4.77 -14.65 19.96
CA LEU A 209 -5.65 -14.22 21.06
C LEU A 209 -6.24 -15.43 21.81
N ILE A 210 -6.48 -16.55 21.12
CA ILE A 210 -6.87 -17.81 21.78
C ILE A 210 -5.72 -18.39 22.60
N MET A 211 -4.49 -18.37 22.06
CA MET A 211 -3.31 -18.89 22.76
C MET A 211 -2.81 -17.99 23.88
N CYS A 212 -3.00 -16.67 23.75
CA CYS A 212 -2.58 -15.68 24.72
C CYS A 212 -3.83 -15.00 25.29
N PRO A 213 -4.53 -15.57 26.29
CA PRO A 213 -5.78 -15.02 26.80
C PRO A 213 -5.58 -13.65 27.48
N ASN A 214 -6.67 -12.91 27.62
CA ASN A 214 -6.67 -11.57 28.23
C ASN A 214 -6.12 -11.65 29.67
N PRO A 215 -4.99 -10.99 29.98
CA PRO A 215 -4.35 -11.09 31.28
C PRO A 215 -4.92 -10.12 32.33
N ALA A 216 -5.94 -9.32 32.01
CA ALA A 216 -6.53 -8.31 32.91
C ALA A 216 -6.90 -8.84 34.31
N PRO A 217 -7.48 -10.06 34.46
CA PRO A 217 -7.80 -10.58 35.78
C PRO A 217 -6.58 -10.75 36.71
N LEU A 218 -5.37 -10.99 36.16
CA LEU A 218 -4.14 -11.03 36.96
C LEU A 218 -3.79 -9.67 37.55
N LEU A 219 -4.28 -8.57 36.95
CA LEU A 219 -4.08 -7.21 37.46
C LEU A 219 -5.22 -6.79 38.42
N GLY A 220 -6.16 -7.69 38.73
CA GLY A 220 -7.37 -7.36 39.50
C GLY A 220 -8.37 -6.48 38.73
N LEU A 221 -8.32 -6.49 37.39
CA LEU A 221 -9.18 -5.69 36.51
C LEU A 221 -10.25 -6.56 35.84
N GLU A 222 -11.41 -5.97 35.54
CA GLU A 222 -12.38 -6.62 34.67
C GLU A 222 -11.80 -6.78 33.25
N ALA A 223 -12.09 -7.90 32.58
CA ALA A 223 -11.60 -8.16 31.22
C ALA A 223 -11.99 -7.02 30.24
N SER A 224 -13.17 -6.45 30.41
CA SER A 224 -13.70 -5.31 29.66
C SER A 224 -12.86 -4.03 29.78
N THR A 225 -12.10 -3.86 30.86
CA THR A 225 -11.33 -2.64 31.16
C THR A 225 -10.20 -2.39 30.14
N VAL A 226 -9.59 -3.46 29.63
CA VAL A 226 -8.42 -3.39 28.72
C VAL A 226 -8.64 -4.12 27.40
N GLN A 227 -9.83 -4.65 27.15
CA GLN A 227 -10.14 -5.39 25.93
C GLN A 227 -10.57 -4.45 24.80
N HIS A 228 -9.87 -4.52 23.66
CA HIS A 228 -10.13 -3.64 22.53
C HIS A 228 -11.35 -4.10 21.68
N ILE A 229 -12.06 -3.16 21.04
CA ILE A 229 -13.27 -3.44 20.27
C ILE A 229 -12.99 -4.34 19.05
N HIS A 230 -11.82 -4.21 18.42
CA HIS A 230 -11.45 -5.05 17.27
C HIS A 230 -11.30 -6.54 17.66
N SER A 231 -10.77 -6.85 18.85
CA SER A 231 -10.68 -8.24 19.33
C SER A 231 -12.06 -8.81 19.69
N LEU A 232 -13.00 -7.99 20.16
CA LEU A 232 -14.40 -8.37 20.33
C LEU A 232 -15.10 -8.68 19.00
N HIS A 233 -14.86 -7.90 17.94
CA HIS A 233 -15.41 -8.18 16.60
C HIS A 233 -14.84 -9.48 15.99
N LEU A 234 -13.53 -9.72 16.12
CA LEU A 234 -12.89 -10.94 15.62
C LEU A 234 -13.39 -12.20 16.35
N LEU A 235 -13.54 -12.14 17.68
CA LEU A 235 -14.04 -13.24 18.50
C LEU A 235 -15.55 -13.46 18.31
N SER A 236 -16.34 -12.40 18.17
CA SER A 236 -17.79 -12.50 17.88
C SER A 236 -18.08 -12.99 16.46
N ALA A 237 -17.30 -12.61 15.45
CA ALA A 237 -17.42 -13.15 14.10
C ALA A 237 -17.08 -14.65 14.04
N ALA A 238 -16.12 -15.12 14.84
CA ALA A 238 -15.85 -16.55 15.02
C ALA A 238 -17.03 -17.26 15.70
N ALA A 239 -17.64 -16.66 16.71
CA ALA A 239 -18.83 -17.20 17.39
C ALA A 239 -20.10 -17.21 16.51
N LEU A 240 -20.30 -16.20 15.65
CA LEU A 240 -21.41 -16.11 14.71
C LEU A 240 -21.30 -17.15 13.57
N LYS A 241 -20.08 -17.42 13.08
CA LYS A 241 -19.83 -18.50 12.10
C LYS A 241 -20.09 -19.91 12.65
N MET A 242 -20.28 -20.05 13.98
CA MET A 242 -20.61 -21.30 14.64
C MET A 242 -22.13 -21.50 14.84
N LYS A 243 -22.98 -20.50 14.51
CA LYS A 243 -24.43 -20.69 14.36
C LYS A 243 -24.74 -20.98 12.89
N SER A 244 -25.31 -22.16 12.65
CA SER A 244 -25.57 -22.77 11.34
C SER A 244 -26.24 -21.81 10.34
N TRP A 245 -25.61 -21.60 9.20
CA TRP A 245 -26.29 -21.14 7.99
C TRP A 245 -27.01 -22.32 7.35
N SER A 246 -28.28 -22.12 6.98
CA SER A 246 -29.01 -23.07 6.16
C SER A 246 -28.54 -22.96 4.71
N LYS A 247 -28.63 -24.06 3.96
CA LYS A 247 -28.18 -24.14 2.56
C LYS A 247 -28.95 -23.22 1.60
N ASP A 248 -30.06 -22.64 2.04
CA ASP A 248 -30.97 -21.88 1.18
C ASP A 248 -30.68 -20.37 1.14
N ASP A 249 -29.72 -19.87 1.93
CA ASP A 249 -29.40 -18.44 2.06
C ASP A 249 -28.18 -17.98 1.22
N ILE A 250 -27.64 -18.82 0.32
CA ILE A 250 -26.42 -18.53 -0.44
C ILE A 250 -26.67 -18.59 -1.95
N THR A 251 -26.73 -17.43 -2.60
CA THR A 251 -26.45 -17.33 -4.04
C THR A 251 -24.94 -17.46 -4.31
N PRO A 252 -24.50 -18.17 -5.36
CA PRO A 252 -23.07 -18.38 -5.62
C PRO A 252 -22.40 -17.09 -6.12
N GLY A 253 -21.39 -16.56 -5.41
CA GLY A 253 -20.53 -15.49 -5.95
C GLY A 253 -19.80 -14.54 -4.98
N ASP A 254 -19.90 -14.71 -3.65
CA ASP A 254 -19.32 -13.77 -2.68
C ASP A 254 -18.67 -14.48 -1.48
N ASP A 255 -17.34 -14.61 -1.50
CA ASP A 255 -16.56 -14.89 -0.28
C ASP A 255 -16.47 -13.59 0.55
N LEU A 256 -17.42 -13.44 1.48
CA LEU A 256 -17.51 -12.32 2.42
C LEU A 256 -16.32 -12.34 3.41
N LYS A 257 -15.26 -11.57 3.11
CA LYS A 257 -14.56 -10.86 4.18
C LYS A 257 -15.57 -9.89 4.82
N PRO A 258 -15.63 -9.75 6.16
CA PRO A 258 -16.49 -8.76 6.80
C PRO A 258 -16.23 -7.38 6.17
N VAL A 259 -17.28 -6.75 5.64
CA VAL A 259 -17.21 -5.37 5.17
C VAL A 259 -17.02 -4.51 6.42
N GLY A 260 -15.87 -3.85 6.56
CA GLY A 260 -15.57 -3.02 7.73
C GLY A 260 -16.56 -1.86 7.89
N ASP A 261 -16.77 -1.41 9.12
CA ASP A 261 -17.77 -0.38 9.50
C ASP A 261 -17.68 0.90 8.65
N ALA A 262 -16.47 1.28 8.22
CA ALA A 262 -16.24 2.44 7.37
C ALA A 262 -16.86 2.29 5.96
N LEU A 263 -16.76 1.11 5.35
CA LEU A 263 -17.34 0.86 4.01
C LEU A 263 -18.88 0.78 4.09
N MET A 264 -19.42 0.22 5.19
CA MET A 264 -20.87 0.25 5.45
C MET A 264 -21.38 1.67 5.66
N SER A 265 -20.71 2.48 6.48
CA SER A 265 -21.03 3.89 6.68
C SER A 265 -20.99 4.68 5.38
N ARG A 266 -19.99 4.41 4.52
CA ARG A 266 -19.91 4.95 3.16
C ARG A 266 -21.14 4.58 2.34
N TYR A 267 -21.56 3.31 2.30
CA TYR A 267 -22.74 2.91 1.53
C TYR A 267 -24.06 3.47 2.05
N GLN A 268 -24.13 3.86 3.31
CA GLN A 268 -25.31 4.54 3.88
C GLN A 268 -25.38 6.02 3.46
N SER A 269 -24.23 6.69 3.36
CA SER A 269 -24.18 8.16 3.28
C SER A 269 -23.59 8.71 1.98
N VAL A 270 -22.89 7.89 1.20
CA VAL A 270 -22.21 8.27 -0.05
C VAL A 270 -22.83 7.50 -1.22
N PRO A 271 -23.24 8.19 -2.30
CA PRO A 271 -23.79 7.54 -3.49
C PRO A 271 -22.83 6.52 -4.08
N ARG A 272 -23.34 5.35 -4.50
CA ARG A 272 -22.53 4.29 -5.11
C ARG A 272 -21.80 4.71 -6.40
N VAL A 273 -22.30 5.74 -7.09
CA VAL A 273 -21.64 6.32 -8.27
C VAL A 273 -20.31 7.01 -7.92
N GLN A 274 -20.10 7.36 -6.64
CA GLN A 274 -18.78 7.75 -6.16
C GLN A 274 -17.99 6.48 -5.82
N GLU A 275 -17.32 5.95 -6.84
CA GLU A 275 -16.64 4.66 -6.79
C GLU A 275 -15.49 4.62 -5.77
N HIS A 276 -15.01 3.41 -5.48
CA HIS A 276 -13.79 3.16 -4.71
C HIS A 276 -12.95 2.10 -5.43
N TYR A 277 -11.64 2.16 -5.25
CA TYR A 277 -10.74 1.13 -5.78
C TYR A 277 -11.02 -0.22 -5.10
N PHE A 278 -10.87 -1.30 -5.88
CA PHE A 278 -10.99 -2.70 -5.44
C PHE A 278 -12.38 -3.09 -4.91
N ARG A 279 -12.71 -4.38 -5.02
CA ARG A 279 -13.95 -4.94 -4.44
C ARG A 279 -13.91 -4.98 -2.91
N HIS A 280 -12.74 -5.26 -2.36
CA HIS A 280 -12.48 -5.32 -0.92
C HIS A 280 -11.34 -4.34 -0.57
N PRO A 281 -11.62 -3.02 -0.52
CA PRO A 281 -10.59 -2.02 -0.29
C PRO A 281 -10.00 -2.13 1.12
N PRO A 282 -8.67 -1.97 1.30
CA PRO A 282 -8.12 -1.72 2.61
C PRO A 282 -8.59 -0.35 3.14
N GLN A 283 -8.83 -0.25 4.45
CA GLN A 283 -9.17 1.03 5.08
C GLN A 283 -7.90 1.82 5.36
N ILE A 284 -7.57 2.76 4.46
CA ILE A 284 -6.38 3.60 4.55
C ILE A 284 -6.68 4.85 5.37
N GLU A 285 -5.91 5.08 6.44
CA GLU A 285 -6.05 6.27 7.30
C GLU A 285 -4.77 7.08 7.45
N ARG A 286 -3.66 6.57 6.89
CA ARG A 286 -2.33 7.18 7.06
C ARG A 286 -1.51 7.02 5.79
N GLY A 287 -0.57 7.92 5.58
CA GLY A 287 0.41 7.82 4.51
C GLY A 287 1.71 8.53 4.86
N TRP A 288 2.81 8.11 4.24
CA TRP A 288 4.12 8.76 4.35
C TRP A 288 4.94 8.52 3.09
N GLY A 289 5.39 9.59 2.44
CA GLY A 289 6.14 9.48 1.18
C GLY A 289 5.30 8.74 0.12
N ALA A 290 5.84 7.67 -0.46
CA ALA A 290 5.12 6.82 -1.42
C ALA A 290 4.32 5.67 -0.78
N HIS A 291 4.11 5.68 0.55
CA HIS A 291 3.42 4.59 1.24
C HIS A 291 2.09 5.02 1.84
N LEU A 292 1.11 4.12 1.77
CA LEU A 292 -0.17 4.18 2.47
C LEU A 292 -0.17 3.13 3.59
N PHE A 293 -0.87 3.40 4.68
CA PHE A 293 -1.02 2.43 5.77
C PHE A 293 -2.48 2.26 6.15
N ASP A 294 -2.91 1.00 6.23
CA ASP A 294 -4.24 0.68 6.71
C ASP A 294 -4.33 0.68 8.24
N THR A 295 -5.56 0.50 8.72
CA THR A 295 -5.91 0.37 10.15
C THR A 295 -5.39 -0.90 10.80
N GLU A 296 -4.99 -1.89 10.00
CA GLU A 296 -4.33 -3.13 10.46
C GLU A 296 -2.81 -2.98 10.58
N GLY A 297 -2.27 -1.84 10.15
CA GLY A 297 -0.85 -1.50 10.19
C GLY A 297 -0.09 -1.86 8.92
N ARG A 298 -0.71 -2.52 7.94
CA ARG A 298 -0.05 -2.91 6.70
C ARG A 298 0.32 -1.70 5.87
N ALA A 299 1.56 -1.72 5.35
CA ALA A 299 2.06 -0.73 4.41
C ALA A 299 1.76 -1.16 2.97
N TYR A 300 1.37 -0.20 2.14
CA TYR A 300 1.19 -0.36 0.71
C TYR A 300 2.04 0.66 -0.03
N LEU A 301 2.79 0.21 -1.05
CA LEU A 301 3.41 1.11 -2.01
C LEU A 301 2.34 1.69 -2.91
N ASP A 302 2.26 3.02 -2.97
CA ASP A 302 1.29 3.75 -3.78
C ASP A 302 1.90 4.10 -5.13
N VAL A 303 1.48 3.40 -6.19
CA VAL A 303 1.91 3.66 -7.56
C VAL A 303 0.82 4.33 -8.40
N VAL A 304 -0.27 4.81 -7.77
CA VAL A 304 -1.43 5.39 -8.47
C VAL A 304 -1.54 6.89 -8.26
N ASN A 305 -1.32 7.39 -7.04
CA ASN A 305 -1.68 8.75 -6.68
C ASN A 305 -0.69 9.80 -7.22
N ASN A 306 -1.09 10.50 -8.29
CA ASN A 306 -0.37 11.69 -8.77
C ASN A 306 -0.82 12.99 -8.08
N VAL A 307 -1.77 12.90 -7.15
CA VAL A 307 -2.20 14.02 -6.29
C VAL A 307 -1.14 14.34 -5.24
N ALA A 308 -0.60 13.33 -4.57
CA ALA A 308 0.45 13.47 -3.56
C ALA A 308 1.85 13.49 -4.22
N VAL A 309 2.12 14.49 -5.07
CA VAL A 309 3.33 14.60 -5.89
C VAL A 309 4.65 14.61 -5.11
N ILE A 310 4.67 15.21 -3.92
CA ILE A 310 5.85 15.21 -3.02
C ILE A 310 5.73 14.16 -1.91
N GLY A 311 4.75 13.25 -2.03
CA GLY A 311 4.47 12.20 -1.06
C GLY A 311 3.44 12.57 0.00
N HIS A 312 2.89 11.54 0.62
CA HIS A 312 1.87 11.62 1.66
C HIS A 312 2.41 12.27 2.94
N SER A 313 1.59 13.12 3.56
CA SER A 313 1.87 13.79 4.84
C SER A 313 3.21 14.54 4.89
N HIS A 314 3.66 15.09 3.76
CA HIS A 314 4.93 15.81 3.68
C HIS A 314 4.97 17.01 4.65
N PRO A 315 5.98 17.14 5.54
CA PRO A 315 6.02 18.15 6.58
C PRO A 315 5.87 19.59 6.07
N ALA A 316 6.47 19.90 4.91
CA ALA A 316 6.39 21.23 4.31
C ALA A 316 4.94 21.68 4.03
N VAL A 317 4.03 20.76 3.68
CA VAL A 317 2.61 21.07 3.43
C VAL A 317 1.90 21.33 4.74
N THR A 318 2.08 20.43 5.72
CA THR A 318 1.45 20.54 7.04
C THR A 318 1.89 21.83 7.75
N GLU A 319 3.18 22.15 7.72
CA GLU A 319 3.73 23.36 8.32
C GLU A 319 3.22 24.63 7.62
N ALA A 320 3.22 24.67 6.28
CA ALA A 320 2.72 25.81 5.53
C ALA A 320 1.22 26.06 5.78
N ALA A 321 0.41 25.00 5.78
CA ALA A 321 -1.02 25.09 6.03
C ALA A 321 -1.33 25.57 7.46
N THR A 322 -0.76 24.90 8.46
CA THR A 322 -1.03 25.20 9.88
C THR A 322 -0.50 26.56 10.30
N SER A 323 0.68 26.96 9.82
CA SER A 323 1.25 28.28 10.11
C SER A 323 0.41 29.39 9.52
N GLN A 324 -0.06 29.23 8.28
CA GLN A 324 -0.90 30.24 7.64
C GLN A 324 -2.31 30.31 8.26
N LEU A 325 -2.89 29.18 8.65
CA LEU A 325 -4.19 29.13 9.34
C LEU A 325 -4.19 29.89 10.66
N LYS A 326 -3.06 29.90 11.39
CA LYS A 326 -2.91 30.68 12.64
C LYS A 326 -2.89 32.19 12.42
N LEU A 327 -2.64 32.65 11.18
CA LEU A 327 -2.53 34.07 10.84
C LEU A 327 -3.81 34.58 10.17
N LEU A 328 -4.16 34.02 9.02
CA LEU A 328 -5.29 34.49 8.20
C LEU A 328 -5.67 33.44 7.16
N ASN A 329 -6.96 33.18 7.00
CA ASN A 329 -7.52 32.49 5.85
C ASN A 329 -8.83 33.16 5.42
N THR A 330 -8.82 33.82 4.27
CA THR A 330 -9.96 34.60 3.75
C THR A 330 -9.93 34.59 2.21
N ASN A 331 -10.94 35.19 1.58
CA ASN A 331 -11.04 35.27 0.12
C ASN A 331 -10.04 36.27 -0.49
N SER A 332 -9.78 36.14 -1.80
CA SER A 332 -8.79 36.91 -2.58
C SER A 332 -9.17 38.35 -2.94
N ARG A 333 -10.29 38.89 -2.42
CA ARG A 333 -10.58 40.33 -2.54
C ARG A 333 -9.80 41.17 -1.53
N PHE A 334 -9.37 40.57 -0.43
CA PHE A 334 -8.44 41.20 0.49
C PHE A 334 -7.02 41.10 -0.07
N VAL A 335 -6.20 42.12 0.19
CA VAL A 335 -4.81 42.16 -0.29
C VAL A 335 -3.90 41.47 0.72
N TYR A 336 -3.15 40.47 0.26
CA TYR A 336 -2.10 39.79 1.00
C TYR A 336 -0.98 39.34 0.06
N GLU A 337 0.25 39.35 0.56
CA GLU A 337 1.46 39.07 -0.21
C GLU A 337 1.44 37.71 -0.89
N LYS A 338 0.98 36.66 -0.18
CA LYS A 338 1.08 35.27 -0.65
C LYS A 338 0.40 35.01 -2.00
N LEU A 339 -0.67 35.73 -2.34
CA LEU A 339 -1.33 35.59 -3.64
C LEU A 339 -0.39 35.97 -4.78
N GLY A 340 0.19 37.17 -4.70
CA GLY A 340 1.12 37.68 -5.70
C GLY A 340 2.41 36.86 -5.77
N SER A 341 2.98 36.50 -4.63
CA SER A 341 4.22 35.70 -4.58
C SER A 341 4.02 34.30 -5.17
N PHE A 342 2.89 33.63 -4.88
CA PHE A 342 2.63 32.31 -5.45
C PHE A 342 2.39 32.39 -6.96
N ALA A 343 1.63 33.38 -7.43
CA ALA A 343 1.44 33.61 -8.86
C ALA A 343 2.78 33.85 -9.59
N GLN A 344 3.68 34.65 -8.99
CA GLN A 344 5.03 34.87 -9.54
C GLN A 344 5.86 33.58 -9.60
N GLN A 345 5.76 32.71 -8.60
CA GLN A 345 6.45 31.41 -8.62
C GLN A 345 5.91 30.51 -9.75
N ILE A 346 4.60 30.48 -9.96
CA ILE A 346 3.99 29.75 -11.09
C ILE A 346 4.52 30.29 -12.42
N VAL A 347 4.46 31.61 -12.64
CA VAL A 347 4.94 32.24 -13.88
C VAL A 347 6.42 31.97 -14.13
N ALA A 348 7.25 31.91 -13.08
CA ALA A 348 8.67 31.58 -13.20
C ALA A 348 8.94 30.16 -13.75
N THR A 349 7.95 29.26 -13.72
CA THR A 349 8.05 27.92 -14.34
C THR A 349 7.68 27.89 -15.83
N MET A 350 7.17 28.99 -16.38
CA MET A 350 6.80 29.08 -17.79
C MET A 350 8.03 29.28 -18.68
N PRO A 351 7.99 28.89 -19.96
CA PRO A 351 9.06 29.20 -20.90
C PRO A 351 9.31 30.72 -20.95
N PRO A 352 10.56 31.19 -20.87
CA PRO A 352 10.87 32.61 -21.02
C PRO A 352 10.34 33.17 -22.34
N GLY A 353 9.65 34.31 -22.29
CA GLY A 353 9.06 34.95 -23.47
C GLY A 353 7.77 34.29 -24.00
N SER A 354 7.21 33.29 -23.33
CA SER A 354 5.93 32.65 -23.71
C SER A 354 4.72 33.58 -23.65
N GLY A 355 4.80 34.66 -22.86
CA GLY A 355 3.66 35.55 -22.59
C GLY A 355 2.61 34.98 -21.63
N LEU A 356 2.83 33.78 -21.08
CA LEU A 356 1.98 33.16 -20.06
C LEU A 356 2.30 33.76 -18.68
N ASP A 357 1.74 34.94 -18.40
CA ASP A 357 2.11 35.77 -17.25
C ASP A 357 0.93 36.14 -16.31
N GLN A 358 -0.29 35.71 -16.65
CA GLN A 358 -1.48 35.90 -15.82
C GLN A 358 -1.92 34.59 -15.17
N VAL A 359 -2.18 34.62 -13.87
CA VAL A 359 -2.60 33.46 -13.09
C VAL A 359 -3.96 33.69 -12.44
N PHE A 360 -4.90 32.79 -12.70
CA PHE A 360 -6.16 32.68 -11.95
C PHE A 360 -6.08 31.48 -11.02
N LEU A 361 -6.43 31.65 -9.75
CA LEU A 361 -6.45 30.56 -8.76
C LEU A 361 -7.89 30.06 -8.53
N VAL A 362 -8.04 28.74 -8.54
CA VAL A 362 -9.27 27.98 -8.32
C VAL A 362 -8.99 26.81 -7.36
N ASN A 363 -9.93 25.89 -7.16
CA ASN A 363 -9.85 24.84 -6.14
C ASN A 363 -9.72 23.43 -6.74
N SER A 364 -9.93 23.26 -8.05
CA SER A 364 -9.89 21.96 -8.72
C SER A 364 -9.52 22.06 -10.20
N GLY A 365 -9.24 20.91 -10.81
CA GLY A 365 -9.02 20.82 -12.26
C GLY A 365 -10.28 21.15 -13.07
N SER A 366 -11.46 20.72 -12.60
CA SER A 366 -12.73 21.04 -13.26
C SER A 366 -13.02 22.54 -13.28
N GLU A 367 -12.77 23.25 -12.17
CA GLU A 367 -12.89 24.71 -12.15
C GLU A 367 -11.85 25.40 -13.07
N ALA A 368 -10.64 24.84 -13.17
CA ALA A 368 -9.61 25.37 -14.06
C ALA A 368 -10.00 25.21 -15.54
N THR A 369 -10.51 24.03 -15.91
CA THR A 369 -11.04 23.74 -17.26
C THR A 369 -12.24 24.63 -17.58
N ASP A 370 -13.20 24.77 -16.67
CA ASP A 370 -14.37 25.63 -16.87
C ASP A 370 -13.96 27.08 -17.10
N LEU A 371 -13.01 27.59 -16.30
CA LEU A 371 -12.48 28.94 -16.46
C LEU A 371 -11.72 29.09 -17.77
N ALA A 372 -10.91 28.12 -18.17
CA ALA A 372 -10.19 28.14 -19.45
C ALA A 372 -11.15 28.16 -20.64
N MET A 373 -12.22 27.36 -20.61
CA MET A 373 -13.27 27.37 -21.63
C MET A 373 -14.00 28.71 -21.68
N ARG A 374 -14.30 29.31 -20.52
CA ARG A 374 -14.89 30.65 -20.46
C ARG A 374 -13.96 31.68 -21.09
N LEU A 375 -12.70 31.75 -20.64
CA LEU A 375 -11.69 32.67 -21.17
C LEU A 375 -11.54 32.55 -22.69
N ALA A 376 -11.47 31.33 -23.22
CA ALA A 376 -11.38 31.09 -24.65
C ALA A 376 -12.61 31.64 -25.41
N ARG A 377 -13.82 31.38 -24.91
CA ARG A 377 -15.07 31.83 -25.54
C ARG A 377 -15.21 33.36 -25.49
N THR A 378 -14.87 33.99 -24.37
CA THR A 378 -14.92 35.44 -24.21
C THR A 378 -13.89 36.13 -25.11
N TYR A 379 -12.65 35.63 -25.13
CA TYR A 379 -11.57 36.20 -25.93
C TYR A 379 -11.84 36.11 -27.43
N THR A 380 -12.33 34.96 -27.89
CA THR A 380 -12.58 34.73 -29.32
C THR A 380 -13.96 35.23 -29.77
N GLY A 381 -14.91 35.41 -28.85
CA GLY A 381 -16.32 35.67 -29.16
C GLY A 381 -17.03 34.48 -29.81
N ARG A 382 -16.52 33.26 -29.64
CA ARG A 382 -16.97 32.01 -30.29
C ARG A 382 -17.36 30.96 -29.26
N ARG A 383 -18.07 29.91 -29.69
CA ARG A 383 -18.56 28.85 -28.79
C ARG A 383 -17.91 27.48 -29.00
N ASP A 384 -17.64 27.14 -30.26
CA ASP A 384 -17.27 25.78 -30.65
C ASP A 384 -15.91 25.37 -30.07
N VAL A 385 -15.80 24.15 -29.54
CA VAL A 385 -14.56 23.61 -28.95
C VAL A 385 -14.25 22.28 -29.62
N ILE A 386 -12.99 22.09 -30.01
CA ILE A 386 -12.48 20.82 -30.51
C ILE A 386 -11.77 20.10 -29.35
N CYS A 387 -12.10 18.83 -29.11
CA CYS A 387 -11.42 18.00 -28.10
C CYS A 387 -11.23 16.56 -28.61
N LEU A 388 -10.40 15.79 -27.89
CA LEU A 388 -10.08 14.41 -28.24
C LEU A 388 -11.17 13.44 -27.79
N GLU A 389 -11.38 12.36 -28.52
CA GLU A 389 -12.08 11.16 -28.00
C GLU A 389 -11.29 10.53 -26.84
N GLY A 390 -11.96 9.90 -25.86
CA GLY A 390 -11.29 9.25 -24.72
C GLY A 390 -10.65 10.18 -23.68
N ALA A 391 -10.74 11.51 -23.83
CA ALA A 391 -10.14 12.50 -22.93
C ALA A 391 -10.94 12.68 -21.64
N TYR A 392 -10.28 13.15 -20.58
CA TYR A 392 -10.94 13.53 -19.32
C TYR A 392 -10.42 14.89 -18.84
N HIS A 393 -11.34 15.83 -18.61
CA HIS A 393 -11.04 17.21 -18.23
C HIS A 393 -11.82 17.70 -17.01
N GLY A 394 -12.77 16.92 -16.48
CA GLY A 394 -13.49 17.23 -15.25
C GLY A 394 -14.95 16.77 -15.20
N ILE A 395 -15.64 17.18 -14.14
CA ILE A 395 -16.99 16.69 -13.79
C ILE A 395 -18.06 17.79 -13.71
N THR A 396 -17.68 19.07 -13.83
CA THR A 396 -18.66 20.18 -13.90
C THR A 396 -19.23 20.26 -15.31
N THR A 397 -20.34 20.99 -15.51
CA THR A 397 -21.02 21.00 -16.82
C THR A 397 -20.08 21.29 -17.99
N ALA A 398 -19.24 22.35 -17.92
CA ALA A 398 -18.36 22.70 -19.04
C ALA A 398 -17.19 21.72 -19.18
N SER A 399 -16.55 21.30 -18.08
CA SER A 399 -15.45 20.33 -18.14
C SER A 399 -15.90 18.90 -18.53
N ASP A 400 -17.11 18.47 -18.16
CA ASP A 400 -17.71 17.23 -18.66
C ASP A 400 -18.06 17.34 -20.15
N GLU A 401 -18.51 18.50 -20.63
CA GLU A 401 -18.78 18.73 -22.05
C GLU A 401 -17.58 18.42 -22.94
N VAL A 402 -16.35 18.53 -22.44
CA VAL A 402 -15.12 18.18 -23.19
C VAL A 402 -14.50 16.85 -22.74
N SER A 403 -15.07 16.17 -21.74
CA SER A 403 -14.64 14.83 -21.28
C SER A 403 -15.38 13.73 -22.05
N THR A 404 -14.66 12.80 -22.66
CA THR A 404 -15.20 11.90 -23.70
C THR A 404 -14.86 10.42 -23.49
N THR A 405 -14.05 10.11 -22.47
CA THR A 405 -13.84 8.77 -21.88
C THR A 405 -15.14 8.01 -21.67
N LEU A 406 -15.15 6.74 -22.11
CA LEU A 406 -16.31 5.85 -22.00
C LEU A 406 -16.42 5.22 -20.61
N ASN A 407 -15.33 5.17 -19.84
CA ASN A 407 -15.35 4.69 -18.47
C ASN A 407 -16.22 5.59 -17.58
N ASP A 408 -16.04 6.90 -17.70
CA ASP A 408 -16.73 7.87 -16.85
C ASP A 408 -18.14 8.17 -17.36
N ASN A 409 -18.32 8.23 -18.68
CA ASN A 409 -19.63 8.38 -19.31
C ASN A 409 -19.73 7.48 -20.55
N PRO A 410 -20.37 6.30 -20.44
CA PRO A 410 -20.56 5.38 -21.57
C PRO A 410 -21.37 5.97 -22.74
N ARG A 411 -22.12 7.06 -22.49
CA ARG A 411 -22.90 7.79 -23.50
C ARG A 411 -22.24 9.10 -23.92
N SER A 412 -20.97 9.32 -23.59
CA SER A 412 -20.29 10.59 -23.85
C SER A 412 -20.52 11.09 -25.27
N ARG A 413 -20.36 10.22 -26.28
CA ARG A 413 -20.59 10.51 -27.70
C ARG A 413 -21.99 11.02 -28.05
N GLU A 414 -23.01 10.61 -27.30
CA GLU A 414 -24.41 11.00 -27.51
C GLU A 414 -24.78 12.26 -26.70
N THR A 415 -24.10 12.48 -25.57
CA THR A 415 -24.44 13.54 -24.62
C THR A 415 -23.66 14.83 -24.81
N ARG A 416 -22.61 14.85 -25.66
CA ARG A 416 -21.87 16.09 -25.94
C ARG A 416 -22.76 17.08 -26.71
N PRO A 417 -22.82 18.35 -26.30
CA PRO A 417 -23.68 19.32 -26.96
C PRO A 417 -23.14 19.70 -28.35
N PRO A 418 -23.97 20.30 -29.22
CA PRO A 418 -23.62 20.53 -30.64
C PRO A 418 -22.41 21.43 -30.92
N TRP A 419 -21.91 22.14 -29.90
CA TRP A 419 -20.72 23.00 -29.99
C TRP A 419 -19.43 22.29 -29.56
N ILE A 420 -19.49 21.00 -29.22
CA ILE A 420 -18.31 20.19 -28.92
C ILE A 420 -18.05 19.27 -30.09
N HIS A 421 -16.80 19.31 -30.57
CA HIS A 421 -16.39 18.64 -31.79
C HIS A 421 -15.26 17.66 -31.48
N LEU A 422 -15.56 16.38 -31.64
CA LEU A 422 -14.61 15.32 -31.35
C LEU A 422 -13.66 15.08 -32.53
N VAL A 423 -12.39 14.87 -32.22
CA VAL A 423 -11.40 14.29 -33.13
C VAL A 423 -10.83 13.01 -32.53
N PRO A 424 -10.40 12.04 -33.37
CA PRO A 424 -9.87 10.77 -32.87
C PRO A 424 -8.66 10.97 -31.93
N MET A 425 -8.60 10.20 -30.84
CA MET A 425 -7.43 10.16 -29.95
C MET A 425 -6.20 9.66 -30.73
N PRO A 426 -5.11 10.43 -30.79
CA PRO A 426 -3.86 9.95 -31.34
C PRO A 426 -3.31 8.82 -30.48
N ASN A 427 -3.18 7.61 -31.06
CA ASN A 427 -2.67 6.44 -30.36
C ASN A 427 -1.76 5.63 -31.29
N MET A 428 -0.49 5.50 -30.92
CA MET A 428 0.55 4.84 -31.73
C MET A 428 0.53 3.31 -31.66
N TYR A 429 -0.30 2.71 -30.81
CA TYR A 429 -0.40 1.26 -30.66
C TYR A 429 -1.68 0.67 -31.27
N ARG A 430 -2.82 1.36 -31.09
CA ARG A 430 -4.17 0.91 -31.50
C ARG A 430 -4.90 1.87 -32.43
N GLY A 431 -4.40 3.10 -32.57
CA GLY A 431 -5.09 4.10 -33.34
C GLY A 431 -5.09 3.81 -34.84
N ALA A 432 -5.89 4.57 -35.59
CA ALA A 432 -6.02 4.42 -37.03
C ALA A 432 -4.69 4.61 -37.79
N TRP A 433 -3.78 5.40 -37.23
CA TRP A 433 -2.45 5.67 -37.78
C TRP A 433 -1.39 5.46 -36.71
N THR A 434 -0.39 4.63 -37.03
CA THR A 434 0.70 4.22 -36.11
C THR A 434 2.09 4.34 -36.75
N GLY A 435 2.18 4.84 -37.99
CA GLY A 435 3.45 5.05 -38.70
C GLY A 435 4.07 6.41 -38.39
N ASP A 436 5.21 6.70 -39.02
CA ASP A 436 5.95 7.96 -38.81
C ASP A 436 5.14 9.21 -39.19
N ASP A 437 4.15 9.07 -40.08
CA ASP A 437 3.25 10.15 -40.50
C ASP A 437 2.00 10.30 -39.61
N ALA A 438 1.86 9.51 -38.55
CA ALA A 438 0.68 9.49 -37.70
C ALA A 438 0.36 10.87 -37.12
N GLY A 439 1.37 11.61 -36.64
CA GLY A 439 1.18 12.95 -36.07
C GLY A 439 0.49 13.90 -37.02
N SER A 440 0.95 13.95 -38.28
CA SER A 440 0.34 14.76 -39.33
C SER A 440 -1.08 14.29 -39.66
N ARG A 441 -1.32 12.98 -39.76
CA ARG A 441 -2.65 12.44 -40.10
C ARG A 441 -3.71 12.71 -39.02
N TYR A 442 -3.35 12.61 -37.75
CA TYR A 442 -4.25 13.02 -36.67
C TYR A 442 -4.45 14.54 -36.66
N ALA A 443 -3.40 15.33 -36.90
CA ALA A 443 -3.52 16.79 -36.96
C ALA A 443 -4.42 17.25 -38.12
N ASP A 444 -4.44 16.52 -39.24
CA ASP A 444 -5.37 16.77 -40.33
C ASP A 444 -6.83 16.59 -39.89
N LYS A 445 -7.14 15.75 -38.90
CA LYS A 445 -8.51 15.68 -38.34
C LYS A 445 -8.91 16.92 -37.56
N VAL A 446 -7.96 17.57 -36.89
CA VAL A 446 -8.18 18.90 -36.32
C VAL A 446 -8.40 19.92 -37.43
N ARG A 447 -7.59 19.89 -38.49
CA ARG A 447 -7.69 20.80 -39.64
C ARG A 447 -9.03 20.66 -40.39
N ASP A 448 -9.45 19.43 -40.67
CA ASP A 448 -10.73 19.09 -41.28
C ASP A 448 -11.88 19.72 -40.47
N LYS A 449 -11.83 19.55 -39.14
CA LYS A 449 -12.85 20.10 -38.25
C LYS A 449 -12.82 21.63 -38.19
N VAL A 450 -11.64 22.24 -38.18
CA VAL A 450 -11.49 23.71 -38.26
C VAL A 450 -12.14 24.24 -39.55
N GLN A 451 -11.86 23.62 -40.70
CA GLN A 451 -12.43 24.02 -42.00
C GLN A 451 -13.95 23.85 -42.03
N GLU A 452 -14.47 22.74 -41.51
CA GLU A 452 -15.90 22.52 -41.33
C GLU A 452 -16.54 23.67 -40.54
N LEU A 453 -15.97 24.03 -39.38
CA LEU A 453 -16.50 25.09 -38.53
C LEU A 453 -16.41 26.49 -39.15
N GLN A 454 -15.39 26.76 -39.97
CA GLN A 454 -15.27 28.02 -40.71
C GLN A 454 -16.29 28.11 -41.86
N SER A 455 -16.60 26.98 -42.49
CA SER A 455 -17.56 26.92 -43.60
C SER A 455 -19.02 26.83 -43.15
N ALA A 456 -19.26 26.40 -41.91
CA ALA A 456 -20.60 26.17 -41.38
C ALA A 456 -21.48 27.43 -41.43
N ASP A 457 -22.70 27.25 -41.95
CA ASP A 457 -23.73 28.29 -41.91
C ASP A 457 -24.46 28.22 -40.57
N LYS A 458 -24.05 29.08 -39.62
CA LYS A 458 -24.63 29.14 -38.27
C LYS A 458 -25.36 30.46 -38.07
N LEU A 459 -26.56 30.38 -37.49
CA LEU A 459 -27.27 31.54 -36.98
C LEU A 459 -26.45 32.21 -35.88
N ALA A 460 -26.43 33.54 -35.85
CA ALA A 460 -25.84 34.30 -34.75
C ALA A 460 -26.45 33.84 -33.42
N HIS A 461 -25.62 33.41 -32.47
CA HIS A 461 -26.11 33.02 -31.14
C HIS A 461 -26.28 34.29 -30.30
N PRO A 462 -27.33 34.45 -29.48
CA PRO A 462 -27.59 35.69 -28.74
C PRO A 462 -26.44 36.18 -27.84
N TRP A 463 -25.53 35.27 -27.48
CA TRP A 463 -24.40 35.50 -26.59
C TRP A 463 -23.03 35.45 -27.29
N TYR A 464 -22.96 35.16 -28.59
CA TYR A 464 -21.71 35.02 -29.34
C TYR A 464 -21.77 35.80 -30.66
N GLY A 465 -20.62 36.16 -31.23
CA GLY A 465 -20.52 37.19 -32.27
C GLY A 465 -21.28 36.90 -33.58
N GLU A 466 -21.25 37.90 -34.47
CA GLU A 466 -21.83 37.84 -35.82
C GLU A 466 -21.36 36.59 -36.61
N PRO A 467 -22.14 36.12 -37.61
CA PRO A 467 -21.79 34.98 -38.44
C PRO A 467 -20.45 35.09 -39.21
N SER A 468 -19.78 36.24 -39.18
CA SER A 468 -18.40 36.44 -39.66
C SER A 468 -17.32 35.92 -38.70
N ASN A 469 -17.66 35.60 -37.45
CA ASN A 469 -16.75 35.08 -36.44
C ASN A 469 -16.75 33.54 -36.38
N ARG A 470 -16.64 32.89 -37.56
CA ARG A 470 -16.70 31.42 -37.69
C ARG A 470 -15.39 30.75 -37.25
N GLY A 471 -15.48 29.47 -36.91
CA GLY A 471 -14.35 28.66 -36.46
C GLY A 471 -14.40 28.32 -34.96
N PRO A 472 -13.40 27.59 -34.46
CA PRO A 472 -13.37 27.21 -33.05
C PRO A 472 -13.05 28.40 -32.15
N ALA A 473 -13.62 28.37 -30.95
CA ALA A 473 -13.15 29.13 -29.80
C ALA A 473 -11.85 28.53 -29.27
N ALA A 474 -11.81 27.19 -29.11
CA ALA A 474 -10.66 26.51 -28.55
C ALA A 474 -10.42 25.12 -29.14
N PHE A 475 -9.17 24.67 -29.03
CA PHE A 475 -8.80 23.26 -28.98
C PHE A 475 -8.24 22.94 -27.60
N ILE A 476 -8.70 21.86 -26.98
CA ILE A 476 -8.22 21.39 -25.67
C ILE A 476 -7.69 19.95 -25.77
N ALA A 477 -6.52 19.72 -25.14
CA ALA A 477 -5.92 18.40 -25.04
C ALA A 477 -5.03 18.28 -23.80
N GLU A 478 -4.95 17.06 -23.25
CA GLU A 478 -3.85 16.65 -22.38
C GLU A 478 -2.57 16.46 -23.24
N PRO A 479 -1.40 16.97 -22.86
CA PRO A 479 -0.15 16.77 -23.62
C PRO A 479 0.32 15.32 -23.71
N LEU A 480 -0.12 14.50 -22.76
CA LEU A 480 -0.01 13.04 -22.74
C LEU A 480 -1.30 12.55 -22.09
N SER A 481 -2.01 11.62 -22.74
CA SER A 481 -3.35 11.25 -22.28
C SER A 481 -3.27 10.42 -21.01
N GLY A 482 -3.61 11.05 -19.89
CA GLY A 482 -3.49 10.43 -18.57
C GLY A 482 -4.55 9.37 -18.34
N ASN A 483 -5.81 9.69 -18.62
CA ASN A 483 -6.93 8.75 -18.44
C ASN A 483 -6.89 7.55 -19.39
N ALA A 484 -6.18 7.67 -20.53
CA ALA A 484 -5.95 6.54 -21.41
C ALA A 484 -4.83 5.59 -20.94
N GLY A 485 -4.19 5.89 -19.81
CA GLY A 485 -3.06 5.10 -19.29
C GLY A 485 -1.70 5.57 -19.77
N GLY A 486 -1.55 6.88 -19.95
CA GLY A 486 -0.28 7.50 -20.29
C GLY A 486 0.05 7.47 -21.79
N VAL A 487 -0.97 7.44 -22.65
CA VAL A 487 -0.79 7.34 -24.11
C VAL A 487 -0.11 8.60 -24.64
N GLU A 488 1.06 8.41 -25.24
CA GLU A 488 1.84 9.49 -25.85
C GLU A 488 1.19 9.98 -27.16
N LEU A 489 1.13 11.30 -27.32
CA LEU A 489 0.73 11.89 -28.59
C LEU A 489 1.90 11.80 -29.59
N PRO A 490 1.64 11.45 -30.86
CA PRO A 490 2.69 11.31 -31.86
C PRO A 490 3.42 12.63 -32.13
N PRO A 491 4.73 12.58 -32.44
CA PRO A 491 5.50 13.77 -32.78
C PRO A 491 4.85 14.63 -33.85
N GLY A 492 4.87 15.95 -33.65
CA GLY A 492 4.30 16.91 -34.59
C GLY A 492 2.78 17.04 -34.56
N TYR A 493 2.04 16.22 -33.80
CA TYR A 493 0.59 16.34 -33.69
C TYR A 493 0.16 17.67 -33.07
N LEU A 494 0.58 17.97 -31.84
CA LEU A 494 0.14 19.17 -31.12
C LEU A 494 0.60 20.45 -31.81
N SER A 495 1.81 20.49 -32.36
CA SER A 495 2.32 21.67 -33.06
C SER A 495 1.50 21.98 -34.31
N GLN A 496 1.12 20.98 -35.10
CA GLN A 496 0.27 21.15 -36.27
C GLN A 496 -1.19 21.47 -35.91
N ALA A 497 -1.74 20.83 -34.88
CA ALA A 497 -3.09 21.11 -34.38
C ALA A 497 -3.20 22.57 -33.88
N TYR A 498 -2.24 23.02 -33.06
CA TYR A 498 -2.22 24.38 -32.55
C TYR A 498 -2.09 25.41 -33.68
N ALA A 499 -1.23 25.14 -34.67
CA ALA A 499 -1.09 26.00 -35.84
C ALA A 499 -2.40 26.12 -36.63
N ALA A 500 -3.11 25.01 -36.86
CA ALA A 500 -4.39 25.02 -37.58
C ALA A 500 -5.48 25.82 -36.83
N VAL A 501 -5.58 25.64 -35.51
CA VAL A 501 -6.58 26.32 -34.68
C VAL A 501 -6.31 27.83 -34.60
N ARG A 502 -5.06 28.23 -34.39
CA ARG A 502 -4.65 29.64 -34.34
C ARG A 502 -4.81 30.34 -35.68
N ALA A 503 -4.50 29.67 -36.79
CA ALA A 503 -4.73 30.22 -38.13
C ALA A 503 -6.21 30.53 -38.39
N ALA A 504 -7.12 29.84 -37.71
CA ALA A 504 -8.55 30.13 -37.75
C ALA A 504 -9.01 31.17 -36.70
N GLY A 505 -8.11 31.66 -35.83
CA GLY A 505 -8.42 32.61 -34.76
C GLY A 505 -8.94 31.99 -33.46
N GLY A 506 -8.81 30.67 -33.28
CA GLY A 506 -9.08 30.00 -32.00
C GLY A 506 -7.85 29.99 -31.09
N VAL A 507 -8.03 29.58 -29.82
CA VAL A 507 -6.95 29.41 -28.84
C VAL A 507 -6.70 27.96 -28.47
N CYS A 508 -5.52 27.65 -27.95
CA CYS A 508 -5.10 26.29 -27.61
C CYS A 508 -4.94 26.15 -26.09
N ILE A 509 -5.60 25.14 -25.52
CA ILE A 509 -5.64 24.86 -24.08
C ILE A 509 -4.84 23.56 -23.82
N ALA A 510 -3.80 23.66 -22.98
CA ALA A 510 -3.11 22.49 -22.44
C ALA A 510 -3.69 22.12 -21.07
N ASP A 511 -4.21 20.90 -20.95
CA ASP A 511 -4.56 20.31 -19.66
C ASP A 511 -3.36 19.58 -19.05
N GLU A 512 -2.68 20.25 -18.12
CA GLU A 512 -1.48 19.76 -17.45
C GLU A 512 -1.80 19.04 -16.13
N VAL A 513 -3.07 18.84 -15.79
CA VAL A 513 -3.51 18.33 -14.48
C VAL A 513 -2.88 16.96 -14.16
N GLN A 514 -2.63 16.12 -15.16
CA GLN A 514 -2.05 14.79 -14.97
C GLN A 514 -0.50 14.78 -14.94
N VAL A 515 0.13 15.63 -15.77
CA VAL A 515 1.53 15.48 -16.21
C VAL A 515 2.40 16.72 -15.97
N GLY A 516 1.83 17.82 -15.47
CA GLY A 516 2.60 18.98 -15.05
C GLY A 516 3.45 18.71 -13.80
N TYR A 517 4.17 19.73 -13.34
CA TYR A 517 5.04 19.67 -12.15
C TYR A 517 6.18 18.64 -12.30
N GLY A 518 6.78 18.54 -13.49
CA GLY A 518 7.98 17.72 -13.72
C GLY A 518 7.73 16.22 -13.77
N ARG A 519 6.47 15.78 -13.85
CA ARG A 519 6.06 14.37 -13.79
C ARG A 519 6.72 13.50 -14.87
N LEU A 520 6.90 14.05 -16.06
CA LEU A 520 7.52 13.35 -17.20
C LEU A 520 9.06 13.37 -17.15
N GLY A 521 9.65 14.12 -16.23
CA GLY A 521 11.08 14.23 -16.03
C GLY A 521 11.76 15.22 -16.97
N GLY A 522 11.79 14.95 -18.28
CA GLY A 522 12.53 15.78 -19.23
C GLY A 522 12.08 17.25 -19.29
N THR A 523 10.84 17.52 -18.91
CA THR A 523 10.25 18.87 -18.90
C THR A 523 9.42 19.12 -17.64
N PHE A 524 9.24 20.39 -17.28
CA PHE A 524 8.39 20.77 -16.14
C PHE A 524 6.89 20.71 -16.48
N TRP A 525 6.54 21.06 -17.73
CA TRP A 525 5.19 20.97 -18.29
C TRP A 525 5.20 20.01 -19.47
N GLY A 526 4.16 19.17 -19.60
CA GLY A 526 4.06 18.17 -20.66
C GLY A 526 4.00 18.78 -22.06
N PHE A 527 3.39 19.96 -22.23
CA PHE A 527 3.34 20.63 -23.53
C PHE A 527 4.73 20.93 -24.11
N MET A 528 5.75 21.10 -23.25
CA MET A 528 7.11 21.44 -23.67
C MET A 528 7.76 20.31 -24.46
N GLU A 529 7.39 19.05 -24.21
CA GLU A 529 7.91 17.89 -24.96
C GLU A 529 7.53 17.93 -26.44
N HIS A 530 6.43 18.61 -26.75
CA HIS A 530 5.93 18.79 -28.10
C HIS A 530 6.48 20.05 -28.78
N GLY A 531 7.36 20.81 -28.09
CA GLY A 531 7.93 22.05 -28.61
C GLY A 531 6.88 23.13 -28.89
N VAL A 532 5.75 23.11 -28.18
CA VAL A 532 4.66 24.09 -28.31
C VAL A 532 4.58 24.99 -27.08
N THR A 533 3.81 26.06 -27.17
CA THR A 533 3.38 26.88 -26.02
C THR A 533 1.86 27.03 -26.16
N PRO A 534 1.05 26.69 -25.14
CA PRO A 534 -0.40 26.90 -25.19
C PRO A 534 -0.77 28.38 -25.00
N ASP A 535 -2.01 28.73 -25.30
CA ASP A 535 -2.57 30.06 -25.01
C ASP A 535 -3.17 30.10 -23.59
N ILE A 536 -3.65 28.96 -23.10
CA ILE A 536 -4.18 28.75 -21.76
C ILE A 536 -3.66 27.40 -21.22
N LEU A 537 -3.15 27.39 -20.00
CA LEU A 537 -2.76 26.19 -19.27
C LEU A 537 -3.69 25.98 -18.08
N THR A 538 -4.14 24.75 -17.87
CA THR A 538 -4.93 24.36 -16.69
C THR A 538 -4.15 23.38 -15.82
N MET A 539 -4.25 23.52 -14.50
CA MET A 539 -3.50 22.70 -13.54
C MET A 539 -4.27 22.49 -12.23
N ALA A 540 -4.05 21.34 -11.58
CA ALA A 540 -4.57 20.98 -10.25
C ALA A 540 -3.76 19.81 -9.67
N LYS A 541 -4.40 18.85 -8.97
CA LYS A 541 -3.80 17.61 -8.43
C LYS A 541 -2.49 17.86 -7.68
N ALA A 542 -1.36 17.64 -8.36
CA ALA A 542 0.00 17.86 -7.85
C ALA A 542 0.18 19.25 -7.25
N ALA A 543 -0.50 20.29 -7.77
CA ALA A 543 -0.35 21.67 -7.30
C ALA A 543 -0.55 21.84 -5.78
N GLY A 544 -1.45 21.07 -5.17
CA GLY A 544 -1.77 21.16 -3.75
C GLY A 544 -1.28 20.01 -2.88
N ASN A 545 -0.65 18.97 -3.47
CA ASN A 545 -0.27 17.74 -2.76
C ASN A 545 -1.39 17.14 -1.88
N GLY A 546 -2.64 17.15 -2.39
CA GLY A 546 -3.84 16.73 -1.66
C GLY A 546 -4.71 17.87 -1.11
N TYR A 547 -4.18 19.09 -0.99
CA TYR A 547 -4.98 20.27 -0.67
C TYR A 547 -5.77 20.74 -1.91
N PRO A 548 -7.05 21.16 -1.78
CA PRO A 548 -7.84 21.68 -2.91
C PRO A 548 -7.20 22.94 -3.50
N LEU A 549 -6.57 22.77 -4.67
CA LEU A 549 -5.91 23.85 -5.40
C LEU A 549 -5.90 23.51 -6.89
N GLY A 550 -6.32 24.47 -7.70
CA GLY A 550 -6.10 24.48 -9.13
C GLY A 550 -5.76 25.89 -9.60
N PHE A 551 -5.30 26.02 -10.84
CA PHE A 551 -5.04 27.32 -11.42
C PHE A 551 -5.08 27.28 -12.95
N VAL A 552 -5.25 28.47 -13.51
CA VAL A 552 -5.14 28.73 -14.95
C VAL A 552 -4.00 29.72 -15.16
N VAL A 553 -3.12 29.43 -16.11
CA VAL A 553 -2.10 30.39 -16.59
C VAL A 553 -2.45 30.79 -18.01
N THR A 554 -2.45 32.08 -18.31
CA THR A 554 -2.76 32.59 -19.65
C THR A 554 -2.03 33.90 -19.92
N THR A 555 -2.25 34.46 -21.11
CA THR A 555 -1.69 35.75 -21.50
C THR A 555 -2.52 36.91 -20.96
N LYS A 556 -1.88 38.07 -20.82
CA LYS A 556 -2.57 39.32 -20.48
C LYS A 556 -3.76 39.63 -21.39
N ALA A 557 -3.61 39.44 -22.71
CA ALA A 557 -4.68 39.72 -23.66
C ALA A 557 -5.93 38.86 -23.43
N ILE A 558 -5.76 37.56 -23.12
CA ILE A 558 -6.87 36.64 -22.84
C ILE A 558 -7.50 36.95 -21.48
N ALA A 559 -6.68 37.21 -20.46
CA ALA A 559 -7.16 37.55 -19.12
C ALA A 559 -7.98 38.86 -19.11
N GLU A 560 -7.49 39.91 -19.80
CA GLU A 560 -8.18 41.20 -19.88
C GLU A 560 -9.47 41.15 -20.69
N ALA A 561 -9.57 40.25 -21.68
CA ALA A 561 -10.83 40.03 -22.40
C ALA A 561 -11.95 39.52 -21.49
N MET A 562 -11.64 38.87 -20.37
CA MET A 562 -12.65 38.47 -19.38
C MET A 562 -13.44 39.65 -18.81
N ALA A 563 -12.87 40.87 -18.82
CA ALA A 563 -13.58 42.06 -18.37
C ALA A 563 -14.86 42.34 -19.19
N LEU A 564 -14.96 41.81 -20.41
CA LEU A 564 -16.18 41.84 -21.22
C LEU A 564 -17.35 41.08 -20.56
N ASP A 565 -17.04 40.02 -19.80
CA ASP A 565 -18.00 39.18 -19.08
C ASP A 565 -18.15 39.55 -17.59
N GLY A 566 -17.49 40.62 -17.14
CA GLY A 566 -17.50 41.09 -15.76
C GLY A 566 -16.31 40.62 -14.91
N SER A 567 -16.46 40.61 -13.59
CA SER A 567 -15.39 40.24 -12.65
C SER A 567 -15.31 38.74 -12.41
N PHE A 568 -14.09 38.23 -12.22
CA PHE A 568 -13.84 36.88 -11.72
C PHE A 568 -13.73 36.88 -10.19
N PHE A 569 -14.35 35.89 -9.56
CA PHE A 569 -14.18 35.65 -8.13
C PHE A 569 -14.40 34.17 -7.81
N SER A 570 -13.44 33.59 -7.09
CA SER A 570 -13.59 32.28 -6.44
C SER A 570 -13.45 32.49 -4.93
N SER A 571 -14.45 32.05 -4.15
CA SER A 571 -14.50 32.32 -2.70
C SER A 571 -13.30 31.77 -1.94
N ALA A 572 -12.86 30.56 -2.30
CA ALA A 572 -11.69 29.90 -1.71
C ALA A 572 -10.47 29.92 -2.66
N GLY A 573 -10.68 30.18 -3.95
CA GLY A 573 -9.63 30.27 -4.96
C GLY A 573 -8.66 31.41 -4.62
N GLY A 574 -7.40 31.01 -4.41
CA GLY A 574 -6.33 31.93 -4.05
C GLY A 574 -6.30 32.38 -2.60
N GLY A 575 -7.07 31.77 -1.69
CA GLY A 575 -6.98 32.05 -0.26
C GLY A 575 -5.54 31.92 0.29
N PRO A 576 -5.17 32.62 1.39
CA PRO A 576 -3.81 32.63 1.91
C PRO A 576 -3.24 31.24 2.17
N VAL A 577 -4.05 30.31 2.72
CA VAL A 577 -3.62 28.93 3.01
C VAL A 577 -3.35 28.16 1.72
N SER A 578 -4.24 28.25 0.73
CA SER A 578 -4.04 27.61 -0.58
C SER A 578 -2.74 28.11 -1.25
N CYS A 579 -2.47 29.42 -1.20
CA CYS A 579 -1.23 30.01 -1.74
C CYS A 579 0.02 29.57 -0.97
N ALA A 580 -0.06 29.48 0.36
CA ALA A 580 1.03 29.00 1.19
C ALA A 580 1.37 27.53 0.89
N VAL A 581 0.35 26.68 0.78
CA VAL A 581 0.50 25.26 0.44
C VAL A 581 1.06 25.11 -0.97
N GLY A 582 0.47 25.77 -1.97
CA GLY A 582 0.95 25.70 -3.35
C GLY A 582 2.39 26.15 -3.50
N SER A 583 2.79 27.23 -2.81
CA SER A 583 4.19 27.70 -2.79
C SER A 583 5.13 26.67 -2.17
N ALA A 584 4.72 26.04 -1.05
CA ALA A 584 5.52 25.01 -0.38
C ALA A 584 5.71 23.78 -1.28
N VAL A 585 4.64 23.31 -1.93
CA VAL A 585 4.69 22.17 -2.85
C VAL A 585 5.61 22.46 -4.04
N LEU A 586 5.41 23.59 -4.71
CA LEU A 586 6.24 23.99 -5.86
C LEU A 586 7.72 24.13 -5.47
N SER A 587 7.98 24.77 -4.32
CA SER A 587 9.34 24.91 -3.80
C SER A 587 9.98 23.56 -3.48
N THR A 588 9.24 22.61 -2.90
CA THR A 588 9.74 21.26 -2.63
C THR A 588 10.06 20.50 -3.91
N VAL A 589 9.18 20.53 -4.92
CA VAL A 589 9.43 19.89 -6.22
C VAL A 589 10.75 20.35 -6.84
N ILE A 590 11.03 21.66 -6.78
CA ILE A 590 12.27 22.24 -7.30
C ILE A 590 13.46 21.89 -6.40
N LYS A 591 13.37 22.13 -5.10
CA LYS A 591 14.47 21.99 -4.14
C LYS A 591 14.94 20.53 -3.99
N GLU A 592 14.02 19.57 -4.04
CA GLU A 592 14.33 18.14 -3.93
C GLU A 592 14.60 17.49 -5.29
N GLU A 593 14.71 18.30 -6.36
CA GLU A 593 15.06 17.86 -7.71
C GLU A 593 14.13 16.73 -8.22
N LEU A 594 12.84 16.80 -7.88
CA LEU A 594 11.90 15.71 -8.15
C LEU A 594 11.66 15.46 -9.64
N GLN A 595 11.82 16.50 -10.46
CA GLN A 595 11.83 16.37 -11.92
C GLN A 595 13.00 15.49 -12.41
N ALA A 596 14.22 15.77 -11.95
CA ALA A 596 15.39 14.96 -12.30
C ALA A 596 15.28 13.53 -11.75
N ASN A 597 14.69 13.37 -10.55
CA ASN A 597 14.37 12.06 -10.02
C ASN A 597 13.36 11.30 -10.91
N ALA A 598 12.31 11.98 -11.40
CA ALA A 598 11.32 11.38 -12.29
C ALA A 598 11.96 10.91 -13.60
N GLU A 599 12.90 11.67 -14.16
CA GLU A 599 13.66 11.25 -15.34
C GLU A 599 14.52 10.02 -15.03
N LYS A 600 15.32 10.05 -13.96
CA LYS A 600 16.26 8.98 -13.60
C LYS A 600 15.57 7.68 -13.22
N VAL A 601 14.62 7.74 -12.28
CA VAL A 601 13.88 6.57 -11.78
C VAL A 601 12.92 6.08 -12.85
N GLY A 602 12.26 6.99 -13.55
CA GLY A 602 11.40 6.68 -14.69
C GLY A 602 12.11 5.95 -15.80
N ALA A 603 13.31 6.39 -16.19
CA ALA A 603 14.12 5.71 -17.20
C ALA A 603 14.54 4.30 -16.77
N HIS A 604 14.94 4.14 -15.49
CA HIS A 604 15.25 2.83 -14.93
C HIS A 604 14.04 1.91 -15.04
N LEU A 605 12.89 2.37 -14.56
CA LEU A 605 11.69 1.56 -14.58
C LEU A 605 11.24 1.25 -16.00
N ARG A 606 11.17 2.23 -16.89
CA ARG A 606 10.77 2.02 -18.29
C ARG A 606 11.63 0.94 -18.94
N THR A 607 12.93 0.92 -18.65
CA THR A 607 13.83 -0.15 -19.10
C THR A 607 13.37 -1.52 -18.60
N ARG A 608 13.03 -1.66 -17.31
CA ARG A 608 12.53 -2.92 -16.72
C ARG A 608 11.16 -3.33 -17.29
N LEU A 609 10.26 -2.38 -17.53
CA LEU A 609 8.96 -2.64 -18.16
C LEU A 609 9.12 -3.10 -19.62
N LEU A 610 10.06 -2.51 -20.37
CA LEU A 610 10.36 -2.97 -21.72
C LEU A 610 10.99 -4.37 -21.73
N GLU A 611 11.84 -4.70 -20.76
CA GLU A 611 12.34 -6.07 -20.56
C GLU A 611 11.19 -7.05 -20.25
N LEU A 612 10.24 -6.64 -19.40
CA LEU A 612 9.04 -7.41 -19.07
C LEU A 612 8.18 -7.64 -20.32
N ALA A 613 7.94 -6.59 -21.12
CA ALA A 613 7.18 -6.67 -22.36
C ALA A 613 7.83 -7.65 -23.36
N LYS A 614 9.16 -7.60 -23.50
CA LYS A 614 9.92 -8.55 -24.33
C LYS A 614 9.82 -9.99 -23.85
N ALA A 615 9.71 -10.20 -22.54
CA ALA A 615 9.61 -11.51 -21.94
C ALA A 615 8.20 -12.11 -21.96
N HIS A 616 7.18 -11.25 -21.96
CA HIS A 616 5.77 -11.63 -21.92
C HIS A 616 4.99 -11.01 -23.10
N PRO A 617 5.45 -11.16 -24.36
CA PRO A 617 4.84 -10.48 -25.51
C PRO A 617 3.42 -10.97 -25.81
N GLN A 618 3.02 -12.12 -25.26
CA GLN A 618 1.66 -12.67 -25.39
C GLN A 618 0.66 -12.01 -24.43
N SER A 619 1.11 -11.28 -23.41
CA SER A 619 0.24 -10.70 -22.38
C SER A 619 0.47 -9.20 -22.17
N VAL A 620 1.67 -8.70 -22.48
CA VAL A 620 2.04 -7.29 -22.42
C VAL A 620 2.17 -6.76 -23.84
N GLY A 621 1.24 -5.90 -24.24
CA GLY A 621 1.14 -5.39 -25.60
C GLY A 621 2.01 -4.18 -25.88
N PHE A 622 2.02 -3.21 -24.96
CA PHE A 622 2.75 -1.95 -25.14
C PHE A 622 3.09 -1.31 -23.79
N ILE A 623 4.19 -0.54 -23.74
CA ILE A 623 4.55 0.30 -22.60
C ILE A 623 4.36 1.75 -23.03
N HIS A 624 3.38 2.42 -22.45
CA HIS A 624 3.05 3.81 -22.69
C HIS A 624 3.81 4.73 -21.72
N GLY A 625 4.12 5.94 -22.19
CA GLY A 625 4.64 7.02 -21.36
C GLY A 625 6.09 6.84 -20.89
N HIS A 626 6.48 7.75 -19.99
CA HIS A 626 7.83 7.93 -19.46
C HIS A 626 7.81 8.81 -18.20
N GLY A 627 8.99 9.12 -17.65
CA GLY A 627 9.09 9.79 -16.35
C GLY A 627 8.46 8.94 -15.25
N LEU A 628 7.63 9.51 -14.38
CA LEU A 628 6.85 8.73 -13.40
C LEU A 628 5.36 8.75 -13.74
N TYR A 629 5.04 8.66 -15.04
CA TYR A 629 3.68 8.46 -15.56
C TYR A 629 3.71 7.45 -16.71
N MET A 630 3.55 6.17 -16.37
CA MET A 630 3.63 5.06 -17.32
C MET A 630 2.39 4.18 -17.28
N GLY A 631 2.16 3.46 -18.38
CA GLY A 631 1.10 2.47 -18.51
C GLY A 631 1.61 1.18 -19.15
N VAL A 632 1.23 0.05 -18.57
CA VAL A 632 1.50 -1.30 -19.08
C VAL A 632 0.21 -1.83 -19.69
N GLU A 633 0.16 -1.86 -21.02
CA GLU A 633 -1.01 -2.33 -21.74
C GLU A 633 -1.09 -3.85 -21.74
N ILE A 634 -2.11 -4.39 -21.09
CA ILE A 634 -2.38 -5.83 -21.02
C ILE A 634 -3.32 -6.23 -22.16
N ILE A 635 -2.97 -7.33 -22.82
CA ILE A 635 -3.69 -7.89 -23.96
C ILE A 635 -4.02 -9.37 -23.75
N GLU A 636 -5.07 -9.85 -24.42
CA GLU A 636 -5.42 -11.27 -24.40
C GLU A 636 -4.39 -12.12 -25.14
N ASP A 637 -3.94 -11.65 -26.30
CA ASP A 637 -2.92 -12.29 -27.12
C ASP A 637 -2.27 -11.29 -28.09
N ALA A 638 -1.04 -11.58 -28.50
CA ALA A 638 -0.24 -10.69 -29.37
C ALA A 638 -0.83 -10.50 -30.78
N ALA A 639 -1.54 -11.50 -31.30
CA ALA A 639 -2.01 -11.48 -32.69
C ALA A 639 -3.25 -10.62 -32.85
N SER A 640 -4.22 -10.76 -31.94
CA SER A 640 -5.46 -9.99 -31.94
C SER A 640 -5.30 -8.61 -31.30
N LYS A 641 -4.30 -8.46 -30.41
CA LYS A 641 -4.12 -7.32 -29.51
C LYS A 641 -5.36 -7.00 -28.66
N ARG A 642 -6.37 -7.87 -28.55
CA ARG A 642 -7.61 -7.52 -27.82
C ARG A 642 -7.30 -7.11 -26.38
N PRO A 643 -7.99 -6.09 -25.82
CA PRO A 643 -7.76 -5.63 -24.46
C PRO A 643 -7.91 -6.76 -23.44
N GLY A 644 -6.89 -6.98 -22.60
CA GLY A 644 -6.88 -8.02 -21.57
C GLY A 644 -7.47 -7.52 -20.24
N THR A 645 -8.71 -7.04 -20.23
CA THR A 645 -9.35 -6.42 -19.06
C THR A 645 -9.39 -7.34 -17.84
N ALA A 646 -9.74 -8.62 -18.04
CA ALA A 646 -9.79 -9.59 -16.94
C ALA A 646 -8.38 -9.89 -16.39
N GLN A 647 -7.38 -9.98 -17.27
CA GLN A 647 -5.98 -10.18 -16.89
C GLN A 647 -5.43 -8.97 -16.13
N ALA A 648 -5.70 -7.76 -16.60
CA ALA A 648 -5.31 -6.53 -15.91
C ALA A 648 -5.92 -6.48 -14.50
N ARG A 649 -7.21 -6.78 -14.35
CA ARG A 649 -7.85 -6.87 -13.03
C ARG A 649 -7.18 -7.90 -12.12
N ALA A 650 -6.89 -9.09 -12.62
CA ALA A 650 -6.24 -10.15 -11.85
C ALA A 650 -4.82 -9.74 -11.40
N ILE A 651 -4.07 -9.06 -12.26
CA ILE A 651 -2.75 -8.52 -11.90
C ILE A 651 -2.90 -7.44 -10.82
N ASN A 652 -3.88 -6.54 -10.97
CA ASN A 652 -4.12 -5.48 -10.00
C ASN A 652 -4.49 -6.02 -8.60
N ASP A 653 -5.40 -7.00 -8.54
CA ASP A 653 -5.77 -7.67 -7.28
C ASP A 653 -4.55 -8.35 -6.65
N ARG A 654 -3.68 -8.97 -7.46
CA ARG A 654 -2.45 -9.60 -6.97
C ARG A 654 -1.42 -8.59 -6.49
N LEU A 655 -1.28 -7.43 -7.13
CA LEU A 655 -0.41 -6.35 -6.68
C LEU A 655 -0.87 -5.84 -5.30
N LEU A 656 -2.18 -5.67 -5.09
CA LEU A 656 -2.73 -5.30 -3.78
C LEU A 656 -2.40 -6.35 -2.71
N GLU A 657 -2.56 -7.63 -3.02
CA GLU A 657 -2.16 -8.73 -2.12
C GLU A 657 -0.68 -8.72 -1.79
N LEU A 658 0.16 -8.19 -2.68
CA LEU A 658 1.60 -8.00 -2.48
C LEU A 658 1.94 -6.64 -1.83
N GLY A 659 0.96 -5.81 -1.50
CA GLY A 659 1.17 -4.52 -0.85
C GLY A 659 1.52 -3.41 -1.84
N VAL A 660 1.05 -3.49 -3.07
CA VAL A 660 1.21 -2.45 -4.10
C VAL A 660 -0.18 -2.02 -4.57
N VAL A 661 -0.50 -0.75 -4.39
CA VAL A 661 -1.76 -0.17 -4.88
C VAL A 661 -1.54 0.28 -6.31
N CYS A 662 -2.12 -0.46 -7.26
CA CYS A 662 -2.13 -0.20 -8.69
C CYS A 662 -3.59 0.02 -9.16
N HIS A 663 -3.79 0.52 -10.38
CA HIS A 663 -5.11 0.62 -10.98
C HIS A 663 -5.04 0.46 -12.50
N ALA A 664 -6.02 -0.22 -13.09
CA ALA A 664 -6.17 -0.33 -14.54
C ALA A 664 -7.01 0.84 -15.09
N THR A 665 -6.59 1.43 -16.20
CA THR A 665 -7.19 2.64 -16.79
C THR A 665 -7.37 2.47 -18.31
N GLY A 666 -7.78 3.55 -18.99
CA GLY A 666 -8.24 3.56 -20.38
C GLY A 666 -9.63 2.96 -20.56
N ASP A 667 -10.31 3.26 -21.68
CA ASP A 667 -11.70 2.86 -21.95
C ASP A 667 -12.00 1.35 -21.86
N TYR A 668 -10.97 0.50 -21.88
CA TYR A 668 -11.10 -0.94 -21.73
C TYR A 668 -10.62 -1.46 -20.36
N SER A 669 -10.17 -0.58 -19.47
CA SER A 669 -9.58 -0.91 -18.17
C SER A 669 -8.50 -1.99 -18.25
N ASN A 670 -7.65 -1.93 -19.28
CA ASN A 670 -6.61 -2.93 -19.57
C ASN A 670 -5.19 -2.36 -19.50
N VAL A 671 -5.02 -1.06 -19.28
CA VAL A 671 -3.71 -0.44 -19.11
C VAL A 671 -3.43 -0.32 -17.62
N LEU A 672 -2.56 -1.16 -17.09
CA LEU A 672 -2.12 -1.05 -15.70
C LEU A 672 -1.24 0.17 -15.55
N LYS A 673 -1.61 1.07 -14.65
CA LYS A 673 -0.72 2.13 -14.22
C LYS A 673 0.25 1.52 -13.20
N ASP A 674 1.35 0.94 -13.67
CA ASP A 674 2.22 0.08 -12.85
C ASP A 674 3.72 0.21 -13.13
N ASP A 675 4.46 -0.17 -12.09
CA ASP A 675 5.90 -0.37 -11.98
C ASP A 675 6.10 -1.70 -11.18
N LEU A 676 6.68 -2.85 -11.70
CA LEU A 676 7.44 -3.94 -10.96
C LEU A 676 7.86 -5.28 -11.72
N LEU A 677 8.60 -6.21 -11.03
CA LEU A 677 9.71 -7.21 -11.37
C LEU A 677 9.47 -8.65 -12.01
N ASN A 678 10.57 -9.44 -12.27
CA ASN A 678 10.89 -10.21 -13.52
C ASN A 678 11.27 -11.73 -13.42
N GLY A 679 10.67 -12.60 -14.27
CA GLY A 679 10.89 -14.07 -14.31
C GLY A 679 11.91 -14.64 -15.32
N ASN A 680 12.85 -13.82 -15.85
CA ASN A 680 13.81 -14.22 -16.89
C ASN A 680 15.24 -14.48 -16.41
N PHE A 681 15.53 -14.30 -15.13
CA PHE A 681 16.88 -14.59 -14.63
C PHE A 681 17.19 -16.08 -14.76
N THR A 682 18.46 -16.39 -14.99
CA THR A 682 19.00 -17.74 -14.83
C THR A 682 18.99 -18.18 -13.36
N VAL A 683 19.07 -19.48 -13.12
CA VAL A 683 19.24 -20.02 -11.75
C VAL A 683 20.42 -19.33 -11.07
N TYR A 684 21.54 -19.17 -11.77
CA TYR A 684 22.74 -18.50 -11.28
C TYR A 684 22.50 -17.01 -11.04
N GLU A 685 21.87 -16.27 -11.97
CA GLU A 685 21.58 -14.85 -11.78
C GLU A 685 20.59 -14.61 -10.66
N THR A 686 19.63 -15.50 -10.45
CA THR A 686 18.66 -15.41 -9.34
C THR A 686 19.36 -15.55 -8.00
N LEU A 687 20.30 -16.51 -7.88
CA LEU A 687 21.09 -16.69 -6.67
C LEU A 687 22.12 -15.59 -6.48
N LYS A 688 22.78 -15.16 -7.56
CA LYS A 688 23.76 -14.08 -7.52
C LYS A 688 23.10 -12.75 -7.14
N PHE A 689 21.97 -12.42 -7.76
CA PHE A 689 21.16 -11.25 -7.41
C PHE A 689 20.77 -11.29 -5.93
N THR A 690 20.33 -12.46 -5.45
CA THR A 690 19.97 -12.61 -4.04
C THR A 690 21.19 -12.52 -3.11
N ALA A 691 22.34 -13.07 -3.51
CA ALA A 691 23.60 -12.98 -2.78
C ALA A 691 24.12 -11.53 -2.71
N ASP A 692 24.08 -10.80 -3.83
CA ASP A 692 24.46 -9.39 -3.91
C ASP A 692 23.58 -8.51 -3.00
N LEU A 693 22.33 -8.94 -2.77
CA LEU A 693 21.37 -8.24 -1.92
C LEU A 693 21.45 -8.62 -0.44
N ARG A 694 21.70 -9.90 -0.13
CA ARG A 694 21.54 -10.45 1.23
C ARG A 694 22.86 -10.75 1.95
N LEU A 695 23.97 -10.93 1.23
CA LEU A 695 25.29 -11.16 1.84
C LEU A 695 25.99 -9.82 2.11
N ASP A 696 26.90 -9.81 3.09
CA ASP A 696 27.69 -8.62 3.44
C ASP A 696 28.47 -8.12 2.21
N ARG A 697 28.29 -6.83 1.87
CA ARG A 697 28.94 -6.17 0.73
C ARG A 697 30.46 -6.17 0.80
N LYS A 698 31.06 -6.45 1.96
CA LYS A 698 32.50 -6.58 2.15
C LYS A 698 33.05 -7.97 1.79
N LEU A 699 32.21 -8.95 1.49
CA LEU A 699 32.68 -10.29 1.11
C LEU A 699 33.47 -10.23 -0.21
N PRO A 700 34.67 -10.85 -0.29
CA PRO A 700 35.41 -10.95 -1.54
C PRO A 700 34.61 -11.69 -2.61
N ALA A 701 34.66 -11.20 -3.85
CA ALA A 701 33.91 -11.77 -4.98
C ALA A 701 34.23 -13.26 -5.22
N SER A 702 35.48 -13.68 -4.99
CA SER A 702 35.92 -15.08 -5.07
C SER A 702 35.24 -15.97 -4.03
N THR A 703 35.00 -15.46 -2.83
CA THR A 703 34.32 -16.19 -1.74
C THR A 703 32.81 -16.29 -2.00
N MET A 704 32.19 -15.23 -2.54
CA MET A 704 30.78 -15.25 -2.95
C MET A 704 30.55 -16.25 -4.10
N LEU A 705 31.43 -16.27 -5.09
CA LEU A 705 31.42 -17.24 -6.19
C LEU A 705 31.56 -18.69 -5.68
N ALA A 706 32.46 -18.93 -4.72
CA ALA A 706 32.63 -20.25 -4.12
C ALA A 706 31.36 -20.70 -3.38
N LEU A 707 30.70 -19.80 -2.65
CA LEU A 707 29.45 -20.08 -1.93
C LEU A 707 28.28 -20.35 -2.89
N LEU A 708 28.13 -19.54 -3.95
CA LEU A 708 27.12 -19.74 -5.00
C LEU A 708 27.27 -21.11 -5.67
N ASN A 709 28.50 -21.48 -6.06
CA ASN A 709 28.79 -22.79 -6.66
C ASN A 709 28.56 -23.94 -5.69
N GLN A 710 28.90 -23.77 -4.41
CA GLN A 710 28.65 -24.76 -3.37
C GLN A 710 27.13 -25.02 -3.21
N VAL A 711 26.33 -23.96 -3.11
CA VAL A 711 24.87 -24.05 -2.95
C VAL A 711 24.20 -24.63 -4.19
N LEU A 712 24.63 -24.22 -5.38
CA LEU A 712 24.18 -24.81 -6.65
C LEU A 712 24.49 -26.31 -6.75
N SER A 713 25.68 -26.72 -6.29
CA SER A 713 26.10 -28.12 -6.26
C SER A 713 25.28 -28.94 -5.27
N GLN A 714 25.10 -28.44 -4.05
CA GLN A 714 24.29 -29.08 -3.01
C GLN A 714 22.85 -29.30 -3.47
N MET A 715 22.29 -28.36 -4.23
CA MET A 715 20.91 -28.45 -4.73
C MET A 715 20.80 -29.22 -6.05
N GLY A 716 21.89 -29.77 -6.57
CA GLY A 716 21.91 -30.46 -7.86
C GLY A 716 21.41 -29.56 -9.00
N LEU A 717 21.71 -28.27 -8.95
CA LEU A 717 21.31 -27.24 -9.93
C LEU A 717 22.46 -26.73 -10.78
N LEU A 718 23.66 -27.28 -10.61
CA LEU A 718 24.86 -26.88 -11.36
C LEU A 718 24.66 -27.01 -12.89
N HIS A 719 24.01 -28.09 -13.35
CA HIS A 719 23.70 -28.30 -14.77
C HIS A 719 22.67 -27.30 -15.31
N ALA A 720 21.80 -26.77 -14.44
CA ALA A 720 20.76 -25.80 -14.77
C ALA A 720 21.16 -24.35 -14.44
N SER A 721 22.40 -24.10 -13.99
CA SER A 721 22.89 -22.80 -13.52
C SER A 721 22.63 -21.66 -14.52
N ASN A 722 22.88 -21.90 -15.80
CA ASN A 722 22.66 -20.93 -16.88
C ASN A 722 21.29 -21.07 -17.57
N THR A 723 20.41 -21.93 -17.05
CA THR A 723 19.04 -22.07 -17.54
C THR A 723 18.16 -21.05 -16.82
N ILE A 724 17.29 -20.36 -17.56
CA ILE A 724 16.34 -19.41 -16.97
C ILE A 724 15.38 -20.12 -16.00
N VAL A 725 15.01 -19.47 -14.91
CA VAL A 725 14.02 -20.00 -13.97
C VAL A 725 12.71 -20.27 -14.70
N GLY A 726 12.36 -19.40 -15.64
CA GLY A 726 11.22 -19.55 -16.53
C GLY A 726 9.94 -19.00 -15.94
N THR A 727 8.96 -18.84 -16.79
CA THR A 727 7.63 -18.30 -16.48
C THR A 727 6.58 -19.34 -16.89
N PRO A 728 5.29 -19.16 -16.53
CA PRO A 728 4.24 -20.05 -17.04
C PRO A 728 4.20 -20.13 -18.58
N LEU A 729 4.76 -19.11 -19.26
CA LEU A 729 4.79 -18.98 -20.72
C LEU A 729 6.13 -19.39 -21.36
N LYS A 730 7.25 -19.27 -20.63
CA LYS A 730 8.59 -19.63 -21.12
C LYS A 730 9.17 -20.74 -20.27
N LYS A 731 9.25 -21.94 -20.85
CA LYS A 731 9.76 -23.15 -20.19
C LYS A 731 11.20 -22.90 -19.75
N GLY A 732 11.38 -22.71 -18.45
CA GLY A 732 12.69 -22.65 -17.81
C GLY A 732 12.99 -23.97 -17.14
N ILE A 733 13.68 -23.90 -16.01
CA ILE A 733 13.90 -25.06 -15.16
C ILE A 733 12.56 -25.72 -14.75
N SER A 734 12.59 -27.03 -14.57
CA SER A 734 11.44 -27.83 -14.16
C SER A 734 10.88 -27.35 -12.81
N GLY A 735 9.63 -27.72 -12.50
CA GLY A 735 9.03 -27.39 -11.20
C GLY A 735 9.88 -27.85 -10.01
N GLY A 736 10.53 -29.02 -10.13
CA GLY A 736 11.41 -29.57 -9.10
C GLY A 736 12.70 -28.77 -8.95
N GLU A 737 13.32 -28.38 -10.07
CA GLU A 737 14.50 -27.51 -10.07
C GLU A 737 14.17 -26.11 -9.55
N ARG A 738 12.97 -25.57 -9.85
CA ARG A 738 12.52 -24.29 -9.32
C ARG A 738 12.35 -24.31 -7.82
N LYS A 739 11.75 -25.36 -7.26
CA LYS A 739 11.66 -25.51 -5.81
C LYS A 739 13.04 -25.65 -5.17
N ARG A 740 13.95 -26.44 -5.77
CA ARG A 740 15.35 -26.52 -5.32
C ARG A 740 16.06 -25.17 -5.38
N LEU A 741 15.73 -24.32 -6.36
CA LEU A 741 16.28 -22.97 -6.46
C LEU A 741 15.73 -22.05 -5.34
N CYS A 742 14.45 -22.17 -5.00
CA CYS A 742 13.89 -21.46 -3.85
C CYS A 742 14.59 -21.86 -2.54
N VAL A 743 14.90 -23.15 -2.37
CA VAL A 743 15.68 -23.63 -1.22
C VAL A 743 17.14 -23.15 -1.29
N ALA A 744 17.76 -23.15 -2.49
CA ALA A 744 19.10 -22.62 -2.73
C ALA A 744 19.25 -21.16 -2.30
N ILE A 745 18.23 -20.33 -2.55
CA ILE A 745 18.22 -18.91 -2.17
C ILE A 745 18.39 -18.74 -0.66
N GLU A 746 17.75 -19.61 0.13
CA GLU A 746 17.81 -19.55 1.58
C GLU A 746 19.11 -20.16 2.15
N LEU A 747 19.70 -21.15 1.46
CA LEU A 747 20.98 -21.77 1.86
C LEU A 747 22.19 -20.83 1.75
N LEU A 748 22.10 -19.76 0.95
CA LEU A 748 23.15 -18.72 0.89
C LEU A 748 23.45 -18.10 2.26
N MET A 749 22.48 -18.14 3.19
CA MET A 749 22.62 -17.56 4.53
C MET A 749 23.19 -18.52 5.58
N LYS A 750 23.56 -19.77 5.21
CA LYS A 750 24.06 -20.82 6.13
C LYS A 750 23.12 -21.10 7.32
N SER A 751 21.82 -21.23 7.04
CA SER A 751 20.79 -21.51 8.04
C SER A 751 21.03 -22.86 8.75
N GLN A 752 21.02 -22.88 10.08
CA GLN A 752 21.21 -24.11 10.88
C GLN A 752 19.95 -24.99 10.98
N LEU A 753 18.77 -24.41 10.69
CA LEU A 753 17.48 -25.09 10.74
C LEU A 753 16.62 -24.60 9.55
N ILE A 754 16.06 -25.53 8.79
CA ILE A 754 15.31 -25.25 7.56
C ILE A 754 13.93 -25.92 7.65
N PHE A 755 12.87 -25.11 7.56
CA PHE A 755 11.50 -25.58 7.50
C PHE A 755 10.98 -25.53 6.07
N LEU A 756 10.44 -26.64 5.59
CA LEU A 756 9.92 -26.76 4.23
C LEU A 756 8.50 -27.30 4.30
N ASP A 757 7.53 -26.44 4.01
CA ASP A 757 6.12 -26.86 3.95
C ASP A 757 5.81 -27.44 2.56
N GLU A 758 5.49 -28.72 2.50
CA GLU A 758 5.15 -29.46 1.27
C GLU A 758 6.17 -29.29 0.11
N PRO A 759 7.46 -29.60 0.32
CA PRO A 759 8.49 -29.40 -0.71
C PRO A 759 8.22 -30.23 -1.97
N THR A 760 7.47 -31.33 -1.86
CA THR A 760 7.12 -32.25 -2.96
C THR A 760 5.83 -31.88 -3.72
N SER A 761 4.98 -30.99 -3.19
CA SER A 761 3.65 -30.75 -3.80
C SER A 761 3.72 -30.23 -5.25
N GLY A 762 3.13 -30.97 -6.19
CA GLY A 762 3.10 -30.62 -7.61
C GLY A 762 4.32 -31.10 -8.42
N LEU A 763 5.19 -31.94 -7.85
CA LEU A 763 6.26 -32.62 -8.58
C LEU A 763 5.87 -34.06 -8.94
N ASP A 764 6.56 -34.65 -9.91
CA ASP A 764 6.45 -36.07 -10.20
C ASP A 764 7.28 -36.92 -9.22
N SER A 765 6.97 -38.22 -9.16
CA SER A 765 7.61 -39.16 -8.24
C SER A 765 9.15 -39.25 -8.34
N VAL A 766 9.73 -38.94 -9.51
CA VAL A 766 11.19 -39.00 -9.72
C VAL A 766 11.84 -37.74 -9.15
N ASN A 767 11.23 -36.58 -9.41
CA ASN A 767 11.67 -35.28 -8.92
C ASN A 767 11.47 -35.10 -7.41
N ASP A 768 10.41 -35.69 -6.86
CA ASP A 768 10.16 -35.77 -5.42
C ASP A 768 11.27 -36.49 -4.69
N LEU A 769 11.61 -37.71 -5.14
CA LEU A 769 12.67 -38.50 -4.54
C LEU A 769 14.03 -37.80 -4.64
N SER A 770 14.31 -37.17 -5.78
CA SER A 770 15.54 -36.38 -5.97
C SER A 770 15.64 -35.21 -5.00
N LEU A 771 14.57 -34.40 -4.85
CA LEU A 771 14.54 -33.28 -3.90
C LEU A 771 14.71 -33.77 -2.46
N CYS A 772 13.96 -34.79 -2.04
CA CYS A 772 14.06 -35.35 -0.69
C CYS A 772 15.44 -35.97 -0.41
N THR A 773 16.10 -36.56 -1.41
CA THR A 773 17.48 -37.06 -1.28
C THR A 773 18.47 -35.91 -1.09
N SER A 774 18.33 -34.80 -1.83
CA SER A 774 19.15 -33.60 -1.62
C SER A 774 18.94 -32.99 -0.23
N LEU A 775 17.70 -32.95 0.26
CA LEU A 775 17.38 -32.49 1.61
C LEU A 775 17.98 -33.43 2.67
N HIS A 776 17.92 -34.75 2.46
CA HIS A 776 18.56 -35.70 3.36
C HIS A 776 20.09 -35.54 3.37
N HIS A 777 20.74 -35.29 2.23
CA HIS A 777 22.18 -34.99 2.23
C HIS A 777 22.52 -33.69 2.98
N LEU A 778 21.70 -32.64 2.82
CA LEU A 778 21.86 -31.39 3.56
C LEU A 778 21.67 -31.55 5.07
N SER A 779 20.90 -32.55 5.51
CA SER A 779 20.62 -32.79 6.93
C SER A 779 21.90 -33.05 7.75
N THR A 780 22.99 -33.43 7.07
CA THR A 780 24.33 -33.57 7.66
C THR A 780 24.93 -32.26 8.18
N SER A 781 24.43 -31.11 7.73
CA SER A 781 24.97 -29.78 8.03
C SER A 781 23.95 -28.77 8.57
N CYS A 782 22.66 -29.08 8.50
CA CYS A 782 21.57 -28.27 9.04
C CYS A 782 20.36 -29.16 9.37
N THR A 783 19.57 -28.83 10.38
CA THR A 783 18.36 -29.62 10.69
C THR A 783 17.27 -29.29 9.68
N ILE A 784 16.68 -30.29 9.02
CA ILE A 784 15.60 -30.10 8.06
C ILE A 784 14.30 -30.67 8.61
N VAL A 785 13.27 -29.84 8.67
CA VAL A 785 11.93 -30.23 9.06
C VAL A 785 11.01 -29.96 7.89
N ASN A 786 10.38 -30.99 7.35
CA ASN A 786 9.47 -30.82 6.24
C ASN A 786 8.19 -31.66 6.39
N THR A 787 7.12 -31.17 5.78
CA THR A 787 5.80 -31.80 5.77
C THR A 787 5.57 -32.43 4.39
N ILE A 788 5.29 -33.73 4.33
CA ILE A 788 4.97 -34.42 3.07
C ILE A 788 3.67 -35.20 3.24
N HIS A 789 2.70 -34.90 2.37
CA HIS A 789 1.45 -35.64 2.30
C HIS A 789 1.66 -36.97 1.56
N GLN A 790 1.41 -38.08 2.25
CA GLN A 790 1.49 -39.45 1.70
C GLN A 790 2.82 -39.75 0.96
N PRO A 791 3.98 -39.65 1.64
CA PRO A 791 5.27 -39.92 1.00
C PRO A 791 5.33 -41.36 0.47
N GLN A 792 5.91 -41.53 -0.72
CA GLN A 792 6.23 -42.87 -1.23
C GLN A 792 7.19 -43.58 -0.27
N ALA A 793 7.12 -44.92 -0.21
CA ALA A 793 7.95 -45.71 0.72
C ALA A 793 9.46 -45.38 0.66
N LYS A 794 9.98 -45.10 -0.54
CA LYS A 794 11.39 -44.69 -0.73
C LYS A 794 11.71 -43.31 -0.14
N ILE A 795 10.77 -42.36 -0.21
CA ILE A 795 10.92 -41.02 0.37
C ILE A 795 10.74 -41.09 1.88
N PHE A 796 9.76 -41.85 2.36
CA PHE A 796 9.55 -42.11 3.78
C PHE A 796 10.79 -42.71 4.44
N ALA A 797 11.50 -43.61 3.76
CA ALA A 797 12.74 -44.21 4.26
C ALA A 797 13.94 -43.23 4.39
N LEU A 798 13.85 -42.02 3.81
CA LEU A 798 14.89 -40.97 3.97
C LEU A 798 14.72 -40.16 5.26
N PHE A 799 13.63 -40.35 6.00
CA PHE A 799 13.37 -39.63 7.23
C PHE A 799 14.03 -40.32 8.42
N ASP A 800 14.83 -39.57 9.18
CA ASP A 800 15.40 -40.05 10.43
C ASP A 800 14.36 -40.05 11.57
N GLN A 801 13.48 -39.04 11.58
CA GLN A 801 12.41 -38.84 12.57
C GLN A 801 11.07 -38.62 11.85
N LEU A 802 10.04 -39.31 12.32
CA LEU A 802 8.66 -39.15 11.85
C LEU A 802 7.84 -38.49 12.95
N ILE A 803 7.13 -37.43 12.58
CA ILE A 803 6.05 -36.85 13.37
C ILE A 803 4.76 -37.08 12.57
N LEU A 804 3.95 -38.06 13.00
CA LEU A 804 2.67 -38.36 12.36
C LEU A 804 1.54 -37.69 13.14
N LEU A 805 0.83 -36.80 12.47
CA LEU A 805 -0.30 -36.07 13.04
C LEU A 805 -1.62 -36.57 12.40
N ARG A 806 -2.60 -36.97 13.22
CA ARG A 806 -3.97 -37.25 12.77
C ARG A 806 -4.92 -36.32 13.53
N SER A 807 -5.71 -35.55 12.79
CA SER A 807 -6.66 -34.59 13.36
C SER A 807 -6.01 -33.65 14.39
N GLY A 808 -4.76 -33.21 14.12
CA GLY A 808 -4.01 -32.32 15.00
C GLY A 808 -3.36 -32.99 16.22
N SER A 809 -3.59 -34.28 16.45
CA SER A 809 -2.93 -35.03 17.52
C SER A 809 -1.71 -35.79 16.99
N MET A 810 -0.60 -35.72 17.73
CA MET A 810 0.60 -36.47 17.44
C MET A 810 0.38 -37.94 17.81
N VAL A 811 0.19 -38.75 16.78
CA VAL A 811 -0.07 -40.19 16.90
C VAL A 811 1.24 -40.95 17.07
N TYR A 812 2.31 -40.43 16.46
CA TYR A 812 3.65 -40.97 16.57
C TYR A 812 4.69 -39.86 16.49
N MET A 813 5.68 -39.92 17.36
CA MET A 813 6.89 -39.12 17.27
C MET A 813 8.07 -39.98 17.71
N GLY A 814 9.00 -40.18 16.79
CA GLY A 814 10.16 -41.01 17.01
C GLY A 814 10.81 -41.38 15.69
N ARG A 815 11.70 -42.36 15.72
CA ARG A 815 12.40 -42.78 14.49
C ARG A 815 11.44 -43.31 13.45
N ALA A 816 11.55 -42.87 12.20
CA ALA A 816 10.62 -43.30 11.15
C ALA A 816 10.60 -44.84 10.95
N ASP A 817 11.74 -45.51 11.13
CA ASP A 817 11.88 -46.97 11.03
C ASP A 817 11.19 -47.76 12.16
N ALA A 818 10.95 -47.14 13.31
CA ALA A 818 10.27 -47.75 14.44
C ALA A 818 8.74 -47.54 14.41
N ALA A 819 8.22 -46.71 13.49
CA ALA A 819 6.80 -46.37 13.41
C ALA A 819 5.92 -47.60 13.15
N ALA A 820 6.31 -48.49 12.24
CA ALA A 820 5.54 -49.70 11.90
C ALA A 820 5.39 -50.64 13.11
N THR A 821 6.50 -50.90 13.83
CA THR A 821 6.49 -51.72 15.06
C THR A 821 5.63 -51.08 16.15
N TYR A 822 5.66 -49.76 16.30
CA TYR A 822 4.82 -49.03 17.24
C TYR A 822 3.33 -49.21 16.95
N PHE A 823 2.92 -49.10 15.69
CA PHE A 823 1.51 -49.26 15.30
C PHE A 823 1.04 -50.72 15.36
N ALA A 824 1.89 -51.69 15.02
CA ALA A 824 1.63 -53.12 15.17
C ALA A 824 1.36 -53.51 16.63
N ALA A 825 2.15 -52.99 17.57
CA ALA A 825 1.95 -53.21 19.01
C ALA A 825 0.63 -52.60 19.54
N LYS A 826 0.02 -51.68 18.78
CA LYS A 826 -1.27 -51.05 19.09
C LYS A 826 -2.45 -51.66 18.31
N GLY A 827 -2.22 -52.76 17.59
CA GLY A 827 -3.27 -53.50 16.88
C GLY A 827 -3.62 -52.95 15.50
N PHE A 828 -2.76 -52.13 14.89
CA PHE A 828 -2.89 -51.64 13.52
C PHE A 828 -1.86 -52.32 12.61
N PRO A 829 -2.24 -52.79 11.40
CA PRO A 829 -1.37 -53.58 10.53
C PRO A 829 -0.15 -52.80 10.01
#